data_AF-A0A1M6RSL0-F1
#
_entry.id   AF-A0A1M6RSL0-F1
#
_cell.length_a   1.000
_cell.length_b   1.000
_cell.length_c   1.000
_cell.angle_alpha   90.00
_cell.angle_beta   90.00
_cell.angle_gamma   90.00
#
_symmetry.space_group_name_H-M   'P 1'
#
loop_
_entity.id
_entity.type
_entity.pdbx_description
1 polymer ?
#
loop_
_entity_poly.entity_id
_entity_poly.type
_entity_poly.pdbx_seq_one_letter_code
_entity_poly.pdbx_strand_id
1 'polypeptide(L)'
;MKTRFRNLLSVLLTLALVFGLLTVPGNTAKAESSSDVTFTLLETTDLHGHMAEVTNLSDKSTNQYRLAYMSKVFADYRSKGNVILLDSGDSFQGTPISNFSYGKYVVQAFNAMAYDAHGLGNHEFDWGLDTVLTKDGTYLNSTAPVLACNVYAAGTNKRIPYTKDYTIINRGGKKIAVIGWAAEYSVDIMAAMVAPYTISEDVSLVNNLARKLKESKEADAVIVLAHQDAKEAAELFDHTYVDFLFGGHSHKIESGKADSGIPYAEGNCYGYGYAKADMTIKANGTVTVENPSYVSVYDKANLSNLLNTPENAANLDSQIVTISNLSIDSVGPKLNKVIADLPVALTRDYIGDSLTTTMGNFVTDLMLYGEKDVDFAFCNDGGIRCNFDAKKLTAYDMYTVFPFNNRLFKVQMTGTQVVKLLEQVVGNDSSNMQMAGLTAKYDLTRPEDNQVFDVRLADGTPMDLHKTYTVLTNEYIATGGNKYTVFLSDIISNKNTNALDNETVIASLKKIGEEGILNPDLNARFIKGTMEIPSTTEKAAIYEGNSLQLVLNNLLGTARVSYSSSNKNIATVSTNGLITAIKAGTVTITSAVTQGAITYKLQTNIIVKKSHLTLTASTGTIKLGKSFTFKVSATGVAGTAKWTSSDKSVAVVTSTGKVISKKAGTTVITASIGSLTVSKKIKVVK
;
A
#
# COMPACT_ATOMS: atom_id res chain seq x y z
N MET A 1 9.41 -52.07 -98.69
CA MET A 1 9.59 -50.62 -98.44
C MET A 1 8.54 -50.14 -97.41
N LYS A 2 8.63 -50.56 -96.14
CA LYS A 2 7.73 -50.09 -95.05
C LYS A 2 8.25 -50.31 -93.61
N THR A 3 9.46 -50.86 -93.44
CA THR A 3 10.06 -51.13 -92.11
C THR A 3 11.36 -50.37 -91.84
N ARG A 4 11.95 -49.67 -92.83
CA ARG A 4 13.18 -48.86 -92.63
C ARG A 4 12.94 -47.40 -92.21
N PHE A 5 11.69 -46.92 -92.22
CA PHE A 5 11.38 -45.53 -91.87
C PHE A 5 10.96 -45.32 -90.40
N ARG A 6 10.67 -46.39 -89.64
CA ARG A 6 10.31 -46.28 -88.21
C ARG A 6 11.52 -46.23 -87.28
N ASN A 7 12.68 -46.73 -87.71
CA ASN A 7 13.89 -46.76 -86.86
C ASN A 7 14.74 -45.47 -86.96
N LEU A 8 14.56 -44.64 -87.99
CA LEU A 8 15.25 -43.34 -88.08
C LEU A 8 14.58 -42.25 -87.22
N LEU A 9 13.26 -42.30 -87.04
CA LEU A 9 12.54 -41.32 -86.21
C LEU A 9 12.83 -41.50 -84.71
N SER A 10 13.04 -42.74 -84.26
CA SER A 10 13.34 -43.05 -82.85
C SER A 10 14.76 -42.64 -82.44
N VAL A 11 15.73 -42.68 -83.37
CA VAL A 11 17.11 -42.27 -83.08
C VAL A 11 17.26 -40.73 -83.11
N LEU A 12 16.49 -40.04 -83.97
CA LEU A 12 16.49 -38.58 -84.02
C LEU A 12 15.75 -37.92 -82.84
N LEU A 13 14.70 -38.56 -82.28
CA LEU A 13 14.05 -38.05 -81.06
C LEU A 13 14.91 -38.25 -79.79
N THR A 14 15.78 -39.26 -79.76
CA THR A 14 16.61 -39.55 -78.57
C THR A 14 17.85 -38.65 -78.50
N LEU A 15 18.39 -38.20 -79.64
CA LEU A 15 19.50 -37.20 -79.65
C LEU A 15 19.03 -35.76 -79.37
N ALA A 16 17.78 -35.42 -79.67
CA ALA A 16 17.22 -34.11 -79.33
C ALA A 16 16.91 -33.94 -77.83
N LEU A 17 16.71 -35.04 -77.09
CA LEU A 17 16.52 -34.99 -75.64
C LEU A 17 17.82 -34.92 -74.83
N VAL A 18 18.97 -35.30 -75.40
CA VAL A 18 20.26 -35.31 -74.68
C VAL A 18 21.05 -34.00 -74.84
N PHE A 19 20.81 -33.22 -75.90
CA PHE A 19 21.45 -31.90 -76.07
C PHE A 19 20.61 -30.69 -75.63
N GLY A 20 19.36 -30.90 -75.17
CA GLY A 20 18.50 -29.84 -74.61
C GLY A 20 18.70 -29.55 -73.13
N LEU A 21 19.66 -30.21 -72.46
CA LEU A 21 19.86 -30.15 -71.01
C LEU A 21 21.04 -29.29 -70.53
N LEU A 22 21.62 -28.46 -71.42
CA LEU A 22 22.81 -27.65 -71.11
C LEU A 22 22.69 -26.19 -71.54
N THR A 23 21.57 -25.53 -71.24
CA THR A 23 21.51 -24.06 -71.09
C THR A 23 20.37 -23.68 -70.14
N VAL A 24 20.48 -24.07 -68.87
CA VAL A 24 19.79 -23.30 -67.83
C VAL A 24 20.50 -21.95 -67.80
N PRO A 25 19.85 -20.81 -68.10
CA PRO A 25 20.41 -19.53 -67.73
C PRO A 25 20.62 -19.64 -66.22
N GLY A 26 21.85 -19.53 -65.76
CA GLY A 26 22.12 -19.31 -64.36
C GLY A 26 21.40 -18.01 -63.98
N ASN A 27 20.14 -18.13 -63.57
CA ASN A 27 19.61 -17.31 -62.52
C ASN A 27 20.50 -17.65 -61.34
N THR A 28 21.64 -16.97 -61.26
CA THR A 28 22.12 -16.53 -59.98
C THR A 28 20.91 -15.88 -59.35
N ALA A 29 20.23 -16.65 -58.49
CA ALA A 29 19.41 -16.06 -57.46
C ALA A 29 20.38 -15.08 -56.80
N LYS A 30 20.24 -13.80 -57.16
CA LYS A 30 20.77 -12.72 -56.37
C LYS A 30 20.20 -13.06 -55.01
N ALA A 31 21.05 -13.56 -54.11
CA ALA A 31 20.72 -13.56 -52.71
C ALA A 31 20.29 -12.12 -52.45
N GLU A 32 19.00 -11.89 -52.23
CA GLU A 32 18.57 -10.65 -51.63
C GLU A 32 19.38 -10.60 -50.35
N SER A 33 20.40 -9.74 -50.33
CA SER A 33 21.03 -9.35 -49.09
C SER A 33 19.91 -8.69 -48.30
N SER A 34 19.22 -9.46 -47.47
CA SER A 34 18.09 -8.95 -46.71
C SER A 34 18.65 -7.84 -45.82
N SER A 35 18.37 -6.59 -46.13
CA SER A 35 18.82 -5.47 -45.31
C SER A 35 18.19 -5.59 -43.93
N ASP A 36 18.84 -4.99 -42.94
CA ASP A 36 18.26 -4.82 -41.61
C ASP A 36 16.88 -4.14 -41.73
N VAL A 37 15.90 -4.61 -40.96
CA VAL A 37 14.55 -4.04 -40.92
C VAL A 37 14.28 -3.54 -39.52
N THR A 38 13.99 -2.25 -39.39
CA THR A 38 13.67 -1.60 -38.12
C THR A 38 12.17 -1.39 -37.98
N PHE A 39 11.68 -1.59 -36.74
CA PHE A 39 10.33 -1.42 -36.28
C PHE A 39 10.31 -0.47 -35.09
N THR A 40 9.42 0.51 -35.11
CA THR A 40 9.07 1.28 -33.91
C THR A 40 7.97 0.52 -33.18
N LEU A 41 8.29 0.03 -31.97
CA LEU A 41 7.34 -0.59 -31.08
C LEU A 41 6.68 0.50 -30.24
N LEU A 42 5.35 0.51 -30.20
CA LEU A 42 4.53 1.46 -29.44
C LEU A 42 3.53 0.69 -28.59
N GLU A 43 3.33 1.15 -27.37
CA GLU A 43 2.40 0.52 -26.44
C GLU A 43 1.59 1.54 -25.65
N THR A 44 0.31 1.23 -25.46
CA THR A 44 -0.51 1.79 -24.38
C THR A 44 -0.86 0.71 -23.38
N THR A 45 -1.16 1.09 -22.15
CA THR A 45 -1.71 0.19 -21.12
C THR A 45 -2.48 1.01 -20.11
N ASP A 46 -3.34 0.34 -19.33
CA ASP A 46 -4.03 0.91 -18.18
C ASP A 46 -4.78 2.21 -18.55
N LEU A 47 -5.35 2.23 -19.77
CA LEU A 47 -6.09 3.39 -20.29
C LEU A 47 -7.26 3.72 -19.38
N HIS A 48 -7.88 2.70 -18.78
CA HIS A 48 -9.03 2.84 -17.89
C HIS A 48 -10.17 3.68 -18.49
N GLY A 49 -10.42 3.51 -19.78
CA GLY A 49 -11.43 4.29 -20.50
C GLY A 49 -11.10 5.77 -20.73
N HIS A 50 -9.91 6.27 -20.39
CA HIS A 50 -9.52 7.68 -20.55
C HIS A 50 -9.16 8.02 -22.01
N MET A 51 -10.12 7.85 -22.93
CA MET A 51 -9.96 8.32 -24.30
C MET A 51 -9.75 9.84 -24.35
N ALA A 52 -10.44 10.54 -23.44
CA ALA A 52 -10.30 11.94 -23.16
C ALA A 52 -10.45 12.20 -21.65
N GLU A 53 -9.79 13.26 -21.17
CA GLU A 53 -10.11 13.85 -19.86
C GLU A 53 -11.38 14.69 -20.00
N VAL A 54 -12.45 14.24 -19.34
CA VAL A 54 -13.76 14.90 -19.39
C VAL A 54 -13.86 15.87 -18.23
N THR A 55 -13.49 17.12 -18.47
CA THR A 55 -13.62 18.21 -17.50
C THR A 55 -15.03 18.81 -17.49
N ASN A 56 -15.72 18.73 -18.63
CA ASN A 56 -17.08 19.24 -18.79
C ASN A 56 -17.86 18.41 -19.82
N LEU A 57 -19.03 17.91 -19.42
CA LEU A 57 -19.92 17.12 -20.28
C LEU A 57 -20.69 17.99 -21.29
N SER A 58 -20.90 19.28 -21.00
CA SER A 58 -21.63 20.22 -21.86
C SER A 58 -20.71 20.98 -22.81
N ASP A 59 -19.66 21.59 -22.25
CA ASP A 59 -18.65 22.30 -23.03
C ASP A 59 -17.47 21.37 -23.33
N LYS A 60 -17.58 20.66 -24.45
CA LYS A 60 -16.58 19.68 -24.86
C LYS A 60 -15.26 20.30 -25.33
N SER A 61 -15.19 21.63 -25.48
CA SER A 61 -13.97 22.32 -25.90
C SER A 61 -12.91 22.37 -24.80
N THR A 62 -13.32 22.21 -23.53
CA THR A 62 -12.41 22.17 -22.37
C THR A 62 -11.88 20.77 -22.06
N ASN A 63 -12.35 19.75 -22.77
CA ASN A 63 -11.91 18.36 -22.60
C ASN A 63 -10.58 18.13 -23.31
N GLN A 64 -9.75 17.24 -22.76
CA GLN A 64 -8.42 16.94 -23.30
C GLN A 64 -8.45 15.57 -24.01
N TYR A 65 -8.36 15.56 -25.33
CA TYR A 65 -8.53 14.37 -26.17
C TYR A 65 -7.21 13.60 -26.34
N ARG A 66 -6.76 12.94 -25.27
CA ARG A 66 -5.47 12.23 -25.19
C ARG A 66 -5.28 11.19 -26.30
N LEU A 67 -6.25 10.30 -26.53
CA LEU A 67 -6.12 9.31 -27.60
C LEU A 67 -6.19 9.92 -28.99
N ALA A 68 -6.93 11.02 -29.18
CA ALA A 68 -6.98 11.68 -30.49
C ALA A 68 -5.63 12.31 -30.84
N TYR A 69 -4.94 12.88 -29.84
CA TYR A 69 -3.57 13.35 -29.99
C TYR A 69 -2.60 12.19 -30.26
N MET A 70 -2.66 11.11 -29.48
CA MET A 70 -1.84 9.91 -29.71
C MET A 70 -2.05 9.32 -31.10
N SER A 71 -3.30 9.25 -31.59
CA SER A 71 -3.59 8.74 -32.93
C SER A 71 -2.82 9.51 -34.02
N LYS A 72 -2.73 10.84 -33.91
CA LYS A 72 -1.93 11.66 -34.82
C LYS A 72 -0.44 11.37 -34.72
N VAL A 73 0.07 11.23 -33.50
CA VAL A 73 1.48 10.88 -33.24
C VAL A 73 1.81 9.49 -33.82
N PHE A 74 0.94 8.51 -33.63
CA PHE A 74 1.13 7.15 -34.15
C PHE A 74 1.02 7.10 -35.67
N ALA A 75 0.13 7.88 -36.28
CA ALA A 75 0.06 8.05 -37.72
C ALA A 75 1.35 8.67 -38.29
N ASP A 76 1.97 9.62 -37.59
CA ASP A 76 3.26 10.20 -37.96
C ASP A 76 4.39 9.15 -37.89
N TYR A 77 4.47 8.32 -36.85
CA TYR A 77 5.41 7.20 -36.83
C TYR A 77 5.19 6.23 -37.99
N ARG A 78 3.94 5.87 -38.29
CA ARG A 78 3.60 4.99 -39.43
C ARG A 78 4.01 5.58 -40.78
N SER A 79 4.00 6.90 -40.91
CA SER A 79 4.46 7.58 -42.14
C SER A 79 5.98 7.47 -42.35
N LYS A 80 6.74 7.21 -41.28
CA LYS A 80 8.21 7.18 -41.27
C LYS A 80 8.80 5.77 -41.33
N GLY A 81 8.01 4.73 -41.06
CA GLY A 81 8.52 3.36 -41.08
C GLY A 81 7.53 2.31 -40.60
N ASN A 82 8.05 1.12 -40.32
CA ASN A 82 7.25 0.02 -39.77
C ASN A 82 6.97 0.29 -38.30
N VAL A 83 5.69 0.41 -37.93
CA VAL A 83 5.27 0.51 -36.53
C VAL A 83 4.67 -0.83 -36.11
N ILE A 84 4.76 -1.20 -34.84
CA ILE A 84 3.92 -2.22 -34.20
C ILE A 84 3.24 -1.54 -33.02
N LEU A 85 1.90 -1.47 -33.01
CA LEU A 85 1.13 -0.78 -31.98
C LEU A 85 0.34 -1.81 -31.16
N LEU A 86 0.61 -1.87 -29.87
CA LEU A 86 0.05 -2.87 -28.96
C LEU A 86 -0.63 -2.18 -27.76
N ASP A 87 -1.59 -2.87 -27.15
CA ASP A 87 -2.13 -2.48 -25.84
C ASP A 87 -1.90 -3.61 -24.84
N SER A 88 -1.40 -3.35 -23.64
CA SER A 88 -1.09 -4.41 -22.68
C SER A 88 -2.26 -4.81 -21.77
N GLY A 89 -3.43 -4.16 -21.84
CA GLY A 89 -4.62 -4.49 -21.02
C GLY A 89 -5.06 -3.35 -20.10
N ASP A 90 -6.11 -3.59 -19.31
CA ASP A 90 -6.81 -2.59 -18.48
C ASP A 90 -7.25 -1.36 -19.28
N SER A 91 -7.76 -1.65 -20.47
CA SER A 91 -8.25 -0.65 -21.42
C SER A 91 -9.64 -0.13 -21.05
N PHE A 92 -10.42 -0.98 -20.38
CA PHE A 92 -11.75 -0.66 -19.87
C PHE A 92 -11.71 -0.30 -18.39
N GLN A 93 -12.89 -0.10 -17.80
CA GLN A 93 -13.10 0.34 -16.41
C GLN A 93 -12.40 1.66 -16.06
N GLY A 94 -13.08 2.59 -15.40
CA GLY A 94 -12.44 3.69 -14.67
C GLY A 94 -13.12 5.03 -14.91
N THR A 95 -13.74 5.19 -16.08
CA THR A 95 -14.55 6.37 -16.41
C THR A 95 -15.98 5.97 -16.73
N PRO A 96 -16.97 6.85 -16.46
CA PRO A 96 -18.37 6.56 -16.81
C PRO A 96 -18.57 6.27 -18.29
N ILE A 97 -17.79 6.91 -19.18
CA ILE A 97 -17.88 6.70 -20.63
C ILE A 97 -17.52 5.26 -21.04
N SER A 98 -16.55 4.64 -20.35
CA SER A 98 -16.20 3.24 -20.57
C SER A 98 -17.24 2.32 -19.92
N ASN A 99 -17.59 2.58 -18.66
CA ASN A 99 -18.41 1.66 -17.86
C ASN A 99 -19.84 1.52 -18.37
N PHE A 100 -20.49 2.63 -18.72
CA PHE A 100 -21.86 2.60 -19.23
C PHE A 100 -21.96 2.04 -20.66
N SER A 101 -20.84 1.98 -21.38
CA SER A 101 -20.75 1.42 -22.73
C SER A 101 -20.04 0.06 -22.78
N TYR A 102 -19.66 -0.49 -21.62
CA TYR A 102 -18.87 -1.71 -21.48
C TYR A 102 -17.61 -1.73 -22.36
N GLY A 103 -16.96 -0.57 -22.57
CA GLY A 103 -15.74 -0.45 -23.38
C GLY A 103 -15.96 -0.28 -24.88
N LYS A 104 -17.21 -0.23 -25.36
CA LYS A 104 -17.55 -0.12 -26.79
C LYS A 104 -16.80 0.99 -27.52
N TYR A 105 -16.78 2.20 -26.95
CA TYR A 105 -16.14 3.35 -27.60
C TYR A 105 -14.61 3.27 -27.56
N VAL A 106 -14.05 2.63 -26.53
CA VAL A 106 -12.60 2.34 -26.46
C VAL A 106 -12.20 1.42 -27.61
N VAL A 107 -12.94 0.34 -27.84
CA VAL A 107 -12.67 -0.56 -28.99
C VAL A 107 -12.85 0.15 -30.33
N GLN A 108 -13.84 1.03 -30.48
CA GLN A 108 -13.99 1.82 -31.70
C GLN A 108 -12.78 2.73 -31.96
N ALA A 109 -12.25 3.37 -30.91
CA ALA A 109 -11.04 4.18 -31.00
C ALA A 109 -9.83 3.32 -31.37
N PHE A 110 -9.65 2.17 -30.72
CA PHE A 110 -8.56 1.23 -31.01
C PHE A 110 -8.58 0.69 -32.44
N ASN A 111 -9.77 0.33 -32.94
CA ASN A 111 -9.95 -0.08 -34.33
C ASN A 111 -9.57 1.05 -35.30
N ALA A 112 -10.00 2.28 -35.03
CA ALA A 112 -9.66 3.45 -35.83
C ALA A 112 -8.15 3.77 -35.78
N MET A 113 -7.51 3.52 -34.64
CA MET A 113 -6.06 3.65 -34.45
C MET A 113 -5.27 2.46 -35.01
N ALA A 114 -5.91 1.42 -35.52
CA ALA A 114 -5.31 0.22 -36.11
C ALA A 114 -4.26 -0.44 -35.18
N TYR A 115 -4.65 -0.73 -33.93
CA TYR A 115 -3.86 -1.59 -33.04
C TYR A 115 -3.62 -2.97 -33.67
N ASP A 116 -2.48 -3.59 -33.35
CA ASP A 116 -2.09 -4.89 -33.89
C ASP A 116 -2.45 -6.06 -32.96
N ALA A 117 -2.52 -5.83 -31.65
CA ALA A 117 -3.02 -6.77 -30.65
C ALA A 117 -3.36 -6.07 -29.32
N HIS A 118 -4.16 -6.73 -28.49
CA HIS A 118 -4.48 -6.32 -27.12
C HIS A 118 -4.11 -7.43 -26.14
N GLY A 119 -3.58 -7.08 -24.97
CA GLY A 119 -3.48 -7.94 -23.79
C GLY A 119 -4.83 -8.07 -23.08
N LEU A 120 -4.87 -8.91 -22.05
CA LEU A 120 -6.03 -9.07 -21.18
C LEU A 120 -5.61 -8.72 -19.75
N GLY A 121 -6.03 -7.54 -19.28
CA GLY A 121 -5.83 -7.09 -17.92
C GLY A 121 -6.93 -7.57 -16.98
N ASN A 122 -6.76 -7.28 -15.69
CA ASN A 122 -7.72 -7.63 -14.64
C ASN A 122 -9.06 -6.92 -14.86
N HIS A 123 -9.08 -5.66 -15.27
CA HIS A 123 -10.31 -4.90 -15.39
C HIS A 123 -11.17 -5.26 -16.60
N GLU A 124 -10.67 -6.08 -17.52
CA GLU A 124 -11.51 -6.76 -18.50
C GLU A 124 -12.47 -7.78 -17.87
N PHE A 125 -12.23 -8.24 -16.64
CA PHE A 125 -13.08 -9.20 -15.94
C PHE A 125 -14.16 -8.54 -15.06
N ASP A 126 -14.09 -7.24 -14.78
CA ASP A 126 -14.98 -6.53 -13.82
C ASP A 126 -16.47 -6.78 -14.05
N TRP A 127 -16.89 -6.93 -15.31
CA TRP A 127 -18.29 -7.16 -15.70
C TRP A 127 -18.58 -8.60 -16.14
N GLY A 128 -17.60 -9.50 -15.92
CA GLY A 128 -17.50 -10.82 -16.51
C GLY A 128 -17.07 -10.76 -17.98
N LEU A 129 -16.13 -11.62 -18.39
CA LEU A 129 -15.60 -11.61 -19.75
C LEU A 129 -16.68 -11.76 -20.82
N ASP A 130 -17.73 -12.56 -20.62
CA ASP A 130 -18.83 -12.66 -21.60
C ASP A 130 -19.45 -11.29 -21.91
N THR A 131 -19.66 -10.44 -20.90
CA THR A 131 -20.16 -9.07 -21.10
C THR A 131 -19.15 -8.26 -21.91
N VAL A 132 -17.88 -8.29 -21.48
CA VAL A 132 -16.79 -7.47 -22.05
C VAL A 132 -16.40 -7.90 -23.46
N LEU A 133 -16.72 -9.13 -23.85
CA LEU A 133 -16.40 -9.65 -25.17
C LEU A 133 -17.60 -9.54 -26.12
N THR A 134 -18.82 -9.76 -25.62
CA THR A 134 -20.00 -9.94 -26.48
C THR A 134 -21.01 -8.79 -26.45
N LYS A 135 -21.09 -8.00 -25.38
CA LYS A 135 -22.11 -6.97 -25.23
C LYS A 135 -21.82 -5.78 -26.12
N ASP A 136 -22.80 -5.42 -26.95
CA ASP A 136 -22.69 -4.33 -27.94
C ASP A 136 -21.48 -4.42 -28.87
N GLY A 137 -20.92 -5.63 -29.03
CA GLY A 137 -19.77 -5.92 -29.88
C GLY A 137 -18.55 -5.06 -29.50
N THR A 138 -18.07 -5.26 -28.28
CA THR A 138 -16.80 -4.74 -27.75
C THR A 138 -15.63 -5.49 -28.40
N TYR A 139 -14.89 -6.35 -27.69
CA TYR A 139 -13.75 -7.05 -28.29
C TYR A 139 -14.13 -8.02 -29.42
N LEU A 140 -15.37 -8.52 -29.49
CA LEU A 140 -15.82 -9.26 -30.68
C LEU A 140 -15.84 -8.41 -31.97
N ASN A 141 -15.95 -7.08 -31.86
CA ASN A 141 -15.79 -6.18 -33.01
C ASN A 141 -14.37 -5.59 -33.10
N SER A 142 -13.43 -5.98 -32.22
CA SER A 142 -12.06 -5.54 -32.38
C SER A 142 -11.47 -6.10 -33.67
N THR A 143 -10.78 -5.26 -34.42
CA THR A 143 -10.04 -5.68 -35.60
C THR A 143 -8.72 -6.37 -35.23
N ALA A 144 -8.26 -6.16 -34.00
CA ALA A 144 -7.05 -6.77 -33.44
C ALA A 144 -7.40 -7.93 -32.49
N PRO A 145 -6.61 -9.01 -32.45
CA PRO A 145 -6.83 -10.10 -31.53
C PRO A 145 -6.53 -9.70 -30.08
N VAL A 146 -7.36 -10.19 -29.15
CA VAL A 146 -7.08 -10.17 -27.71
C VAL A 146 -6.26 -11.41 -27.36
N LEU A 147 -5.17 -11.23 -26.62
CA LEU A 147 -4.16 -12.24 -26.37
C LEU A 147 -4.10 -12.61 -24.88
N ALA A 148 -4.17 -13.90 -24.60
CA ALA A 148 -3.93 -14.47 -23.27
C ALA A 148 -3.64 -15.96 -23.42
N CYS A 149 -2.38 -16.37 -23.26
CA CYS A 149 -1.96 -17.75 -23.46
C CYS A 149 -2.13 -18.63 -22.21
N ASN A 150 -2.52 -18.06 -21.07
CA ASN A 150 -2.53 -18.74 -19.78
C ASN A 150 -3.90 -18.68 -19.08
N VAL A 151 -4.98 -18.28 -19.75
CA VAL A 151 -6.32 -18.20 -19.17
C VAL A 151 -7.21 -19.35 -19.66
N TYR A 152 -7.80 -20.07 -18.70
CA TYR A 152 -8.60 -21.28 -18.92
C TYR A 152 -9.98 -21.16 -18.27
N ALA A 153 -10.96 -21.90 -18.78
CA ALA A 153 -12.20 -22.12 -18.04
C ALA A 153 -11.92 -23.01 -16.81
N ALA A 154 -12.39 -22.60 -15.63
CA ALA A 154 -12.06 -23.24 -14.36
C ALA A 154 -12.36 -24.75 -14.37
N GLY A 155 -11.43 -25.53 -13.81
CA GLY A 155 -11.52 -27.00 -13.75
C GLY A 155 -11.34 -27.70 -15.10
N THR A 156 -10.90 -27.00 -16.14
CA THR A 156 -10.66 -27.57 -17.47
C THR A 156 -9.32 -27.14 -18.05
N ASN A 157 -8.84 -27.84 -19.08
CA ASN A 157 -7.67 -27.43 -19.87
C ASN A 157 -8.07 -26.65 -21.14
N LYS A 158 -9.28 -26.10 -21.19
CA LYS A 158 -9.77 -25.35 -22.34
C LYS A 158 -9.46 -23.87 -22.16
N ARG A 159 -8.75 -23.29 -23.13
CA ARG A 159 -8.63 -21.83 -23.26
C ARG A 159 -10.01 -21.20 -23.37
N ILE A 160 -10.14 -19.97 -22.89
CA ILE A 160 -11.34 -19.18 -23.13
C ILE A 160 -11.50 -18.90 -24.64
N PRO A 161 -12.71 -19.02 -25.21
CA PRO A 161 -12.88 -19.11 -26.67
C PRO A 161 -12.63 -17.81 -27.43
N TYR A 162 -12.45 -16.70 -26.73
CA TYR A 162 -12.41 -15.35 -27.30
C TYR A 162 -11.01 -14.71 -27.28
N THR A 163 -10.02 -15.39 -26.69
CA THR A 163 -8.62 -14.98 -26.75
C THR A 163 -7.83 -15.91 -27.65
N LYS A 164 -6.68 -15.42 -28.12
CA LYS A 164 -5.66 -16.25 -28.75
C LYS A 164 -4.44 -16.33 -27.84
N ASP A 165 -3.68 -17.41 -27.92
CA ASP A 165 -2.41 -17.49 -27.20
C ASP A 165 -1.41 -16.45 -27.76
N TYR A 166 -1.40 -16.28 -29.08
CA TYR A 166 -0.51 -15.37 -29.81
C TYR A 166 -1.11 -14.90 -31.14
N THR A 167 -0.45 -13.93 -31.77
CA THR A 167 -0.66 -13.54 -33.17
C THR A 167 0.67 -13.35 -33.88
N ILE A 168 0.68 -13.47 -35.22
CA ILE A 168 1.84 -13.17 -36.08
C ILE A 168 1.54 -11.92 -36.90
N ILE A 169 2.29 -10.85 -36.66
CA ILE A 169 2.23 -9.62 -37.43
C ILE A 169 3.24 -9.70 -38.58
N ASN A 170 2.75 -9.57 -39.81
CA ASN A 170 3.57 -9.57 -41.01
C ASN A 170 3.79 -8.13 -41.46
N ARG A 171 5.00 -7.58 -41.29
CA ARG A 171 5.30 -6.18 -41.61
C ARG A 171 6.78 -6.03 -41.99
N GLY A 172 7.08 -5.16 -42.97
CA GLY A 172 8.45 -4.99 -43.47
C GLY A 172 9.11 -6.29 -43.98
N GLY A 173 8.31 -7.27 -44.43
CA GLY A 173 8.81 -8.59 -44.85
C GLY A 173 9.27 -9.52 -43.72
N LYS A 174 9.00 -9.16 -42.45
CA LYS A 174 9.32 -9.96 -41.26
C LYS A 174 8.05 -10.45 -40.57
N LYS A 175 8.19 -11.51 -39.77
CA LYS A 175 7.14 -12.10 -38.93
C LYS A 175 7.43 -11.85 -37.46
N ILE A 176 6.57 -11.08 -36.81
CA ILE A 176 6.71 -10.74 -35.38
C ILE A 176 5.61 -11.47 -34.62
N ALA A 177 5.98 -12.38 -33.74
CA ALA A 177 5.04 -13.00 -32.81
C ALA A 177 4.78 -12.07 -31.63
N VAL A 178 3.52 -11.98 -31.24
CA VAL A 178 3.10 -11.33 -30.00
C VAL A 178 2.35 -12.36 -29.17
N ILE A 179 2.81 -12.63 -27.95
CA ILE A 179 2.24 -13.61 -27.00
C ILE A 179 1.60 -12.84 -25.83
N GLY A 180 0.37 -13.19 -25.45
CA GLY A 180 -0.31 -12.55 -24.32
C GLY A 180 -0.13 -13.31 -23.00
N TRP A 181 0.06 -12.60 -21.90
CA TRP A 181 0.20 -13.13 -20.54
C TRP A 181 -0.64 -12.31 -19.55
N ALA A 182 -1.42 -13.01 -18.73
CA ALA A 182 -2.21 -12.41 -17.64
C ALA A 182 -1.65 -12.82 -16.28
N ALA A 183 -1.52 -11.88 -15.34
CA ALA A 183 -1.18 -12.21 -13.95
C ALA A 183 -2.40 -12.84 -13.22
N GLU A 184 -2.17 -13.36 -12.01
CA GLU A 184 -3.24 -13.94 -11.20
C GLU A 184 -4.06 -12.84 -10.50
N TYR A 185 -5.19 -12.48 -11.10
CA TYR A 185 -5.97 -11.29 -10.73
C TYR A 185 -6.96 -11.47 -9.56
N SER A 186 -7.06 -12.65 -8.96
CA SER A 186 -8.11 -12.93 -7.96
C SER A 186 -8.06 -12.05 -6.70
N VAL A 187 -6.94 -11.38 -6.45
CA VAL A 187 -6.74 -10.44 -5.34
C VAL A 187 -6.77 -8.97 -5.73
N ASP A 188 -6.83 -8.66 -7.04
CA ASP A 188 -6.77 -7.30 -7.59
C ASP A 188 -8.15 -6.74 -7.94
N ILE A 189 -9.07 -7.65 -8.30
CA ILE A 189 -10.48 -7.34 -8.57
C ILE A 189 -11.38 -8.26 -7.76
N MET A 190 -12.70 -8.14 -7.94
CA MET A 190 -13.66 -9.04 -7.31
C MET A 190 -13.37 -10.51 -7.65
N ALA A 191 -12.97 -11.29 -6.64
CA ALA A 191 -12.63 -12.71 -6.80
C ALA A 191 -13.74 -13.51 -7.50
N ALA A 192 -15.01 -13.17 -7.28
CA ALA A 192 -16.15 -13.80 -7.94
C ALA A 192 -16.17 -13.61 -9.47
N MET A 193 -15.56 -12.55 -10.00
CA MET A 193 -15.46 -12.29 -11.44
C MET A 193 -14.35 -13.11 -12.11
N VAL A 194 -13.32 -13.50 -11.35
CA VAL A 194 -12.21 -14.35 -11.81
C VAL A 194 -12.48 -15.83 -11.56
N ALA A 195 -13.25 -16.18 -10.53
CA ALA A 195 -13.57 -17.57 -10.13
C ALA A 195 -14.06 -18.51 -11.25
N PRO A 196 -14.75 -18.06 -12.32
CA PRO A 196 -15.07 -18.91 -13.47
C PRO A 196 -13.86 -19.35 -14.30
N TYR A 197 -12.67 -18.82 -14.04
CA TYR A 197 -11.44 -19.02 -14.80
C TYR A 197 -10.31 -19.58 -13.92
N THR A 198 -9.31 -20.14 -14.58
CA THR A 198 -8.00 -20.44 -13.99
C THR A 198 -6.97 -19.65 -14.78
N ILE A 199 -6.26 -18.73 -14.13
CA ILE A 199 -5.12 -18.04 -14.72
C ILE A 199 -3.86 -18.78 -14.27
N SER A 200 -3.20 -19.42 -15.22
CA SER A 200 -2.06 -20.29 -14.93
C SER A 200 -0.79 -19.47 -14.77
N GLU A 201 -0.13 -19.59 -13.62
CA GLU A 201 1.19 -19.00 -13.35
C GLU A 201 2.36 -19.80 -13.97
N ASP A 202 2.08 -20.88 -14.71
CA ASP A 202 3.10 -21.66 -15.42
C ASP A 202 3.76 -20.86 -16.57
N VAL A 203 4.89 -20.23 -16.26
CA VAL A 203 5.74 -19.47 -17.19
C VAL A 203 6.25 -20.30 -18.38
N SER A 204 6.23 -21.65 -18.27
CA SER A 204 6.65 -22.52 -19.36
C SER A 204 5.73 -22.44 -20.57
N LEU A 205 4.49 -21.96 -20.41
CA LEU A 205 3.55 -21.73 -21.51
C LEU A 205 4.11 -20.73 -22.52
N VAL A 206 4.63 -19.59 -22.04
CA VAL A 206 5.25 -18.55 -22.87
C VAL A 206 6.57 -19.05 -23.44
N ASN A 207 7.46 -19.59 -22.59
CA ASN A 207 8.80 -20.01 -23.01
C ASN A 207 8.75 -21.10 -24.10
N ASN A 208 7.87 -22.10 -23.94
CA ASN A 208 7.71 -23.16 -24.94
C ASN A 208 7.11 -22.63 -26.25
N LEU A 209 6.16 -21.71 -26.17
CA LEU A 209 5.53 -21.12 -27.34
C LEU A 209 6.53 -20.23 -28.11
N ALA A 210 7.25 -19.35 -27.43
CA ALA A 210 8.29 -18.50 -28.01
C ALA A 210 9.36 -19.33 -28.71
N ARG A 211 9.88 -20.37 -28.03
CA ARG A 211 10.83 -21.33 -28.61
C ARG A 211 10.29 -21.98 -29.86
N LYS A 212 9.08 -22.55 -29.80
CA LYS A 212 8.45 -23.21 -30.94
C LYS A 212 8.37 -22.27 -32.14
N LEU A 213 7.93 -21.03 -31.94
CA LEU A 213 7.74 -20.05 -33.01
C LEU A 213 9.06 -19.64 -33.68
N LYS A 214 10.13 -19.47 -32.89
CA LYS A 214 11.47 -19.14 -33.41
C LYS A 214 12.12 -20.34 -34.12
N GLU A 215 12.09 -21.53 -33.51
CA GLU A 215 12.73 -22.73 -34.07
C GLU A 215 12.05 -23.25 -35.34
N SER A 216 10.71 -23.13 -35.42
CA SER A 216 9.93 -23.46 -36.62
C SER A 216 10.00 -22.40 -37.71
N LYS A 217 10.65 -21.25 -37.47
CA LYS A 217 10.70 -20.08 -38.37
C LYS A 217 9.32 -19.49 -38.70
N GLU A 218 8.37 -19.66 -37.77
CA GLU A 218 7.08 -18.98 -37.80
C GLU A 218 7.20 -17.52 -37.35
N ALA A 219 8.22 -17.19 -36.55
CA ALA A 219 8.54 -15.84 -36.11
C ALA A 219 10.03 -15.53 -36.21
N ASP A 220 10.35 -14.33 -36.67
CA ASP A 220 11.70 -13.74 -36.64
C ASP A 220 11.99 -13.07 -35.29
N ALA A 221 10.97 -12.48 -34.67
CA ALA A 221 11.01 -11.86 -33.35
C ALA A 221 9.79 -12.25 -32.50
N VAL A 222 9.93 -12.26 -31.18
CA VAL A 222 8.87 -12.53 -30.20
C VAL A 222 8.78 -11.39 -29.20
N ILE A 223 7.59 -10.82 -29.08
CA ILE A 223 7.23 -9.83 -28.06
C ILE A 223 6.23 -10.50 -27.10
N VAL A 224 6.38 -10.25 -25.81
CA VAL A 224 5.38 -10.62 -24.81
C VAL A 224 4.60 -9.36 -24.39
N LEU A 225 3.27 -9.46 -24.40
CA LEU A 225 2.36 -8.51 -23.75
C LEU A 225 1.94 -9.12 -22.42
N ALA A 226 2.57 -8.68 -21.33
CA ALA A 226 2.28 -9.15 -20.00
C ALA A 226 1.54 -8.06 -19.24
N HIS A 227 0.28 -8.31 -18.86
CA HIS A 227 -0.42 -7.38 -17.98
C HIS A 227 -0.03 -7.64 -16.52
N GLN A 228 1.17 -7.18 -16.20
CA GLN A 228 1.90 -7.28 -14.94
C GLN A 228 3.01 -6.20 -14.98
N ASP A 229 3.53 -5.83 -13.82
CA ASP A 229 4.75 -5.00 -13.73
C ASP A 229 5.81 -5.44 -14.74
N ALA A 230 6.22 -4.51 -15.61
CA ALA A 230 7.04 -4.82 -16.77
C ALA A 230 8.38 -5.45 -16.38
N LYS A 231 9.03 -4.94 -15.34
CA LYS A 231 10.32 -5.46 -14.88
C LYS A 231 10.15 -6.85 -14.31
N GLU A 232 9.20 -7.04 -13.39
CA GLU A 232 8.95 -8.35 -12.76
C GLU A 232 8.60 -9.41 -13.80
N ALA A 233 7.75 -9.08 -14.78
CA ALA A 233 7.37 -9.99 -15.85
C ALA A 233 8.56 -10.35 -16.75
N ALA A 234 9.45 -9.38 -17.05
CA ALA A 234 10.64 -9.62 -17.86
C ALA A 234 11.65 -10.57 -17.19
N GLU A 235 11.63 -10.72 -15.86
CA GLU A 235 12.45 -11.70 -15.16
C GLU A 235 11.97 -13.15 -15.33
N LEU A 236 10.70 -13.35 -15.74
CA LEU A 236 10.07 -14.68 -15.77
C LEU A 236 10.43 -15.51 -17.01
N PHE A 237 10.74 -14.85 -18.12
CA PHE A 237 10.80 -15.50 -19.44
C PHE A 237 12.23 -15.71 -19.95
N ASP A 238 12.39 -16.66 -20.88
CA ASP A 238 13.67 -17.02 -21.45
C ASP A 238 14.10 -16.04 -22.55
N HIS A 239 15.09 -15.21 -22.25
CA HIS A 239 15.69 -14.22 -23.17
C HIS A 239 16.29 -14.84 -24.44
N THR A 240 16.49 -16.17 -24.49
CA THR A 240 16.94 -16.87 -25.71
C THR A 240 15.88 -16.78 -26.81
N TYR A 241 14.61 -16.72 -26.44
CA TYR A 241 13.48 -16.79 -27.37
C TYR A 241 12.53 -15.60 -27.30
N VAL A 242 12.49 -14.88 -26.18
CA VAL A 242 11.73 -13.64 -26.02
C VAL A 242 12.65 -12.44 -26.24
N ASP A 243 12.31 -11.59 -27.22
CA ASP A 243 13.17 -10.48 -27.63
C ASP A 243 12.81 -9.15 -26.95
N PHE A 244 11.54 -8.98 -26.52
CA PHE A 244 11.06 -7.78 -25.83
C PHE A 244 9.78 -8.05 -25.02
N LEU A 245 9.53 -7.23 -24.00
CA LEU A 245 8.30 -7.28 -23.22
C LEU A 245 7.69 -5.89 -23.03
N PHE A 246 6.38 -5.77 -23.21
CA PHE A 246 5.61 -4.67 -22.65
C PHE A 246 4.83 -5.16 -21.42
N GLY A 247 4.87 -4.35 -20.36
CA GLY A 247 4.13 -4.57 -19.11
C GLY A 247 2.83 -3.77 -19.04
N GLY A 248 2.17 -3.82 -17.89
CA GLY A 248 0.97 -3.06 -17.53
C GLY A 248 0.66 -3.23 -16.05
N HIS A 249 -0.56 -2.97 -15.60
CA HIS A 249 -1.09 -3.23 -14.25
C HIS A 249 -0.48 -2.34 -13.14
N SER A 250 0.82 -2.05 -13.20
CA SER A 250 1.54 -1.33 -12.15
C SER A 250 1.38 0.19 -12.25
N HIS A 251 0.89 0.68 -13.40
CA HIS A 251 0.75 2.09 -13.77
C HIS A 251 2.08 2.86 -13.74
N LYS A 252 3.22 2.16 -13.86
CA LYS A 252 4.54 2.78 -13.72
C LYS A 252 4.98 3.40 -15.04
N ILE A 253 5.78 4.45 -14.91
CA ILE A 253 6.69 4.86 -15.97
C ILE A 253 7.97 4.04 -15.77
N GLU A 254 8.07 2.91 -16.45
CA GLU A 254 9.22 2.02 -16.32
C GLU A 254 9.73 1.54 -17.68
N SER A 255 11.05 1.47 -17.82
CA SER A 255 11.70 0.94 -19.02
C SER A 255 13.13 0.57 -18.70
N GLY A 256 13.63 -0.51 -19.28
CA GLY A 256 14.99 -0.94 -19.04
C GLY A 256 15.30 -2.31 -19.63
N LYS A 257 16.22 -3.00 -18.97
CA LYS A 257 16.60 -4.38 -19.27
C LYS A 257 16.65 -5.16 -17.95
N ALA A 258 15.90 -6.25 -17.89
CA ALA A 258 15.86 -7.16 -16.76
C ALA A 258 17.20 -7.89 -16.58
N ASP A 259 17.43 -8.45 -15.39
CA ASP A 259 18.60 -9.28 -15.09
C ASP A 259 18.60 -10.57 -15.92
N SER A 260 17.41 -11.09 -16.25
CA SER A 260 17.19 -12.14 -17.26
C SER A 260 17.78 -11.80 -18.63
N GLY A 261 17.96 -10.52 -18.94
CA GLY A 261 18.44 -10.00 -20.21
C GLY A 261 17.34 -9.51 -21.16
N ILE A 262 16.06 -9.63 -20.81
CA ILE A 262 14.95 -9.15 -21.64
C ILE A 262 14.78 -7.63 -21.48
N PRO A 263 14.83 -6.83 -22.57
CA PRO A 263 14.45 -5.42 -22.52
C PRO A 263 12.93 -5.28 -22.35
N TYR A 264 12.50 -4.28 -21.58
CA TYR A 264 11.10 -4.05 -21.26
C TYR A 264 10.72 -2.57 -21.21
N ALA A 265 9.42 -2.28 -21.33
CA ALA A 265 8.84 -0.97 -21.07
C ALA A 265 7.36 -1.05 -20.64
N GLU A 266 6.88 0.00 -19.97
CA GLU A 266 5.47 0.21 -19.58
C GLU A 266 5.04 1.65 -19.85
N GLY A 267 3.84 1.81 -20.41
CA GLY A 267 3.32 3.08 -20.92
C GLY A 267 2.62 4.00 -19.91
N ASN A 268 2.82 3.80 -18.59
CA ASN A 268 2.04 4.46 -17.53
C ASN A 268 0.54 4.10 -17.64
N CYS A 269 -0.37 5.02 -17.34
CA CYS A 269 -1.82 4.79 -17.33
C CYS A 269 -2.61 6.01 -17.84
N TYR A 270 -3.94 5.87 -17.95
CA TYR A 270 -4.92 6.93 -18.22
C TYR A 270 -4.71 7.72 -19.53
N GLY A 271 -3.96 7.15 -20.47
CA GLY A 271 -3.54 7.83 -21.69
C GLY A 271 -2.61 9.03 -21.43
N TYR A 272 -1.87 9.03 -20.32
CA TYR A 272 -0.88 10.09 -20.06
C TYR A 272 0.35 10.02 -20.97
N GLY A 273 0.61 8.85 -21.56
CA GLY A 273 1.70 8.64 -22.49
C GLY A 273 1.61 7.25 -23.11
N TYR A 274 2.72 6.83 -23.71
CA TYR A 274 2.89 5.52 -24.33
C TYR A 274 4.34 5.07 -24.18
N ALA A 275 4.57 3.76 -24.12
CA ALA A 275 5.93 3.23 -24.18
C ALA A 275 6.39 3.10 -25.64
N LYS A 276 7.71 3.24 -25.85
CA LYS A 276 8.36 3.14 -27.16
C LYS A 276 9.66 2.36 -27.06
N ALA A 277 9.95 1.55 -28.07
CA ALA A 277 11.28 1.00 -28.33
C ALA A 277 11.55 0.90 -29.84
N ASP A 278 12.82 0.76 -30.23
CA ASP A 278 13.21 0.49 -31.62
C ASP A 278 13.77 -0.93 -31.74
N MET A 279 13.06 -1.80 -32.45
CA MET A 279 13.48 -3.18 -32.70
C MET A 279 14.05 -3.30 -34.11
N THR A 280 15.26 -3.83 -34.24
CA THR A 280 15.88 -4.14 -35.53
C THR A 280 16.08 -5.63 -35.69
N ILE A 281 15.52 -6.20 -36.76
CA ILE A 281 15.78 -7.57 -37.19
C ILE A 281 16.85 -7.51 -38.28
N LYS A 282 18.06 -7.94 -37.93
CA LYS A 282 19.22 -7.87 -38.82
C LYS A 282 19.14 -8.88 -39.95
N ALA A 283 19.96 -8.66 -40.98
CA ALA A 283 20.13 -9.56 -42.11
C ALA A 283 20.40 -11.02 -41.72
N ASN A 284 21.17 -11.22 -40.65
CA ASN A 284 21.56 -12.53 -40.14
C ASN A 284 20.50 -13.18 -39.21
N GLY A 285 19.34 -12.53 -39.02
CA GLY A 285 18.28 -12.99 -38.13
C GLY A 285 18.44 -12.58 -36.66
N THR A 286 19.52 -11.91 -36.27
CA THR A 286 19.67 -11.37 -34.92
C THR A 286 18.67 -10.24 -34.68
N VAL A 287 17.95 -10.30 -33.56
CA VAL A 287 17.06 -9.23 -33.11
C VAL A 287 17.78 -8.38 -32.08
N THR A 288 17.70 -7.06 -32.21
CA THR A 288 18.18 -6.11 -31.19
C THR A 288 17.08 -5.11 -30.89
N VAL A 289 16.84 -4.84 -29.62
CA VAL A 289 15.88 -3.82 -29.17
C VAL A 289 16.63 -2.76 -28.38
N GLU A 290 16.45 -1.51 -28.79
CA GLU A 290 17.15 -0.35 -28.26
C GLU A 290 16.15 0.73 -27.85
N ASN A 291 16.60 1.62 -26.97
CA ASN A 291 15.85 2.81 -26.53
C ASN A 291 14.43 2.54 -25.98
N PRO A 292 14.22 1.51 -25.13
CA PRO A 292 12.97 1.42 -24.40
C PRO A 292 12.80 2.67 -23.54
N SER A 293 11.66 3.34 -23.66
CA SER A 293 11.41 4.62 -23.04
C SER A 293 9.92 4.92 -22.94
N TYR A 294 9.56 5.86 -22.07
CA TYR A 294 8.23 6.43 -21.98
C TYR A 294 8.17 7.79 -22.69
N VAL A 295 7.09 8.03 -23.44
CA VAL A 295 6.81 9.32 -24.05
C VAL A 295 5.51 9.89 -23.46
N SER A 296 5.62 11.00 -22.74
CA SER A 296 4.46 11.69 -22.20
C SER A 296 3.70 12.43 -23.30
N VAL A 297 2.37 12.25 -23.34
CA VAL A 297 1.45 13.15 -24.06
C VAL A 297 0.79 14.15 -23.12
N TYR A 298 0.89 13.91 -21.81
CA TYR A 298 0.34 14.74 -20.75
C TYR A 298 1.45 15.57 -20.13
N ASP A 299 1.79 16.67 -20.80
CA ASP A 299 2.64 17.72 -20.24
C ASP A 299 1.73 18.85 -19.73
N LYS A 300 1.77 19.11 -18.42
CA LYS A 300 0.98 20.17 -17.77
C LYS A 300 1.22 21.54 -18.41
N ALA A 301 2.41 21.79 -18.96
CA ALA A 301 2.72 23.06 -19.64
C ALA A 301 2.06 23.20 -21.02
N ASN A 302 1.63 22.08 -21.63
CA ASN A 302 1.17 22.01 -23.02
C ASN A 302 -0.22 21.36 -23.17
N LEU A 303 -1.02 21.32 -22.10
CA LEU A 303 -2.37 20.71 -22.12
C LEU A 303 -3.32 21.35 -23.14
N SER A 304 -3.05 22.60 -23.56
CA SER A 304 -3.81 23.26 -24.63
C SER A 304 -3.79 22.46 -25.93
N ASN A 305 -2.72 21.73 -26.23
CA ASN A 305 -2.58 20.94 -27.45
C ASN A 305 -3.57 19.76 -27.50
N LEU A 306 -4.12 19.37 -26.35
CA LEU A 306 -5.10 18.29 -26.23
C LEU A 306 -6.54 18.82 -26.35
N LEU A 307 -6.75 20.13 -26.35
CA LEU A 307 -8.08 20.73 -26.44
C LEU A 307 -8.57 20.76 -27.89
N ASN A 308 -9.84 20.45 -28.12
CA ASN A 308 -10.44 20.54 -29.45
C ASN A 308 -10.95 21.96 -29.72
N THR A 309 -10.02 22.90 -29.90
CA THR A 309 -10.28 24.28 -30.35
C THR A 309 -9.89 24.46 -31.81
N PRO A 310 -10.35 25.50 -32.52
CA PRO A 310 -9.95 25.76 -33.90
C PRO A 310 -8.42 25.81 -34.10
N GLU A 311 -7.67 26.31 -33.12
CA GLU A 311 -6.21 26.42 -33.15
C GLU A 311 -5.51 25.06 -33.03
N ASN A 312 -6.08 24.13 -32.26
CA ASN A 312 -5.46 22.86 -31.89
C ASN A 312 -6.03 21.66 -32.65
N ALA A 313 -7.15 21.81 -33.38
CA ALA A 313 -7.82 20.71 -34.07
C ALA A 313 -6.90 19.94 -35.04
N ALA A 314 -5.88 20.58 -35.61
CA ALA A 314 -4.91 19.93 -36.49
C ALA A 314 -4.01 18.90 -35.76
N ASN A 315 -3.84 19.05 -34.44
CA ASN A 315 -3.07 18.16 -33.58
C ASN A 315 -3.86 16.91 -33.16
N LEU A 316 -5.17 16.88 -33.43
CA LEU A 316 -6.07 15.82 -32.99
C LEU A 316 -6.60 15.03 -34.20
N ASP A 317 -6.76 13.73 -34.02
CA ASP A 317 -7.46 12.90 -34.98
C ASP A 317 -8.97 13.12 -34.87
N SER A 318 -9.56 13.76 -35.89
CA SER A 318 -10.98 14.09 -35.92
C SER A 318 -11.91 12.89 -35.77
N GLN A 319 -11.49 11.69 -36.21
CA GLN A 319 -12.29 10.47 -36.05
C GLN A 319 -12.32 10.05 -34.58
N ILE A 320 -11.18 10.10 -33.89
CA ILE A 320 -11.08 9.76 -32.47
C ILE A 320 -11.77 10.80 -31.59
N VAL A 321 -11.68 12.10 -31.94
CA VAL A 321 -12.48 13.15 -31.29
C VAL A 321 -13.98 12.86 -31.41
N THR A 322 -14.43 12.43 -32.59
CA THR A 322 -15.84 12.08 -32.82
C THR A 322 -16.27 10.91 -31.94
N ILE A 323 -15.48 9.84 -31.88
CA ILE A 323 -15.75 8.67 -31.01
C ILE A 323 -15.78 9.08 -29.53
N SER A 324 -14.83 9.91 -29.10
CA SER A 324 -14.78 10.44 -27.73
C SER A 324 -16.04 11.24 -27.40
N ASN A 325 -16.48 12.11 -28.31
CA ASN A 325 -17.69 12.91 -28.13
C ASN A 325 -18.98 12.08 -28.07
N LEU A 326 -19.07 11.02 -28.88
CA LEU A 326 -20.19 10.07 -28.80
C LEU A 326 -20.24 9.37 -27.44
N SER A 327 -19.08 9.02 -26.88
CA SER A 327 -19.02 8.42 -25.54
C SER A 327 -19.48 9.39 -24.45
N ILE A 328 -19.07 10.67 -24.53
CA ILE A 328 -19.49 11.74 -23.62
C ILE A 328 -21.00 11.97 -23.71
N ASP A 329 -21.55 12.04 -24.92
CA ASP A 329 -22.99 12.24 -25.15
C ASP A 329 -23.85 11.09 -24.63
N SER A 330 -23.31 9.87 -24.61
CA SER A 330 -24.04 8.68 -24.14
C SER A 330 -24.35 8.73 -22.63
N VAL A 331 -23.55 9.46 -21.85
CA VAL A 331 -23.68 9.56 -20.38
C VAL A 331 -24.13 10.94 -19.90
N GLY A 332 -23.85 12.00 -20.67
CA GLY A 332 -24.15 13.39 -20.34
C GLY A 332 -25.56 13.65 -19.78
N PRO A 333 -26.64 13.19 -20.47
CA PRO A 333 -28.01 13.40 -20.01
C PRO A 333 -28.32 12.85 -18.62
N LYS A 334 -27.61 11.81 -18.18
CA LYS A 334 -27.83 11.15 -16.88
C LYS A 334 -26.96 11.75 -15.78
N LEU A 335 -25.73 12.16 -16.11
CA LEU A 335 -24.69 12.38 -15.11
C LEU A 335 -24.25 13.85 -14.93
N ASN A 336 -24.64 14.76 -15.83
CA ASN A 336 -24.16 16.14 -15.86
C ASN A 336 -24.82 17.09 -14.84
N LYS A 337 -25.85 16.65 -14.12
CA LYS A 337 -26.53 17.54 -13.17
C LYS A 337 -25.60 17.84 -11.98
N VAL A 338 -25.40 19.13 -11.68
CA VAL A 338 -24.71 19.58 -10.46
C VAL A 338 -25.51 19.15 -9.23
N ILE A 339 -24.84 18.50 -8.28
CA ILE A 339 -25.42 17.96 -7.05
C ILE A 339 -24.83 18.58 -5.78
N ALA A 340 -23.62 19.16 -5.84
CA ALA A 340 -23.01 19.88 -4.72
C ALA A 340 -21.97 20.89 -5.18
N ASP A 341 -21.61 21.84 -4.31
CA ASP A 341 -20.46 22.73 -4.48
C ASP A 341 -19.34 22.27 -3.53
N LEU A 342 -18.17 21.93 -4.06
CA LEU A 342 -17.01 21.50 -3.30
C LEU A 342 -16.06 22.69 -3.10
N PRO A 343 -15.94 23.23 -1.86
CA PRO A 343 -15.19 24.47 -1.63
C PRO A 343 -13.67 24.28 -1.54
N VAL A 344 -13.20 23.04 -1.45
CA VAL A 344 -11.79 22.70 -1.17
C VAL A 344 -11.30 21.63 -2.13
N ALA A 345 -10.00 21.60 -2.39
CA ALA A 345 -9.39 20.49 -3.10
C ALA A 345 -9.36 19.24 -2.20
N LEU A 346 -9.52 18.06 -2.82
CA LEU A 346 -9.45 16.74 -2.20
C LEU A 346 -8.48 15.87 -2.97
N THR A 347 -7.52 15.28 -2.27
CA THR A 347 -6.47 14.45 -2.86
C THR A 347 -6.41 13.07 -2.23
N ARG A 348 -5.88 12.13 -3.00
CA ARG A 348 -5.47 10.79 -2.58
C ARG A 348 -4.04 10.76 -2.02
N ASP A 349 -3.41 11.91 -1.85
CA ASP A 349 -2.15 12.00 -1.14
C ASP A 349 -2.41 11.84 0.36
N TYR A 350 -1.54 11.10 1.04
CA TYR A 350 -1.63 10.91 2.49
C TYR A 350 -1.52 12.25 3.23
N ILE A 351 -2.34 12.40 4.28
CA ILE A 351 -2.33 13.60 5.12
C ILE A 351 -1.13 13.54 6.07
N GLY A 352 0.01 14.07 5.63
CA GLY A 352 1.26 13.98 6.40
C GLY A 352 1.71 12.52 6.58
N ASP A 353 2.02 12.12 7.82
CA ASP A 353 2.36 10.72 8.16
C ASP A 353 1.12 9.86 8.47
N SER A 354 -0.08 10.26 8.02
CA SER A 354 -1.31 9.48 8.16
C SER A 354 -1.41 8.40 7.09
N LEU A 355 -2.14 7.32 7.38
CA LEU A 355 -2.54 6.33 6.36
C LEU A 355 -3.87 6.69 5.67
N THR A 356 -4.41 7.88 5.93
CA THR A 356 -5.66 8.39 5.31
C THR A 356 -5.44 9.63 4.45
N THR A 357 -6.35 9.83 3.50
CA THR A 357 -6.30 10.91 2.50
C THR A 357 -7.55 11.79 2.61
N THR A 358 -7.51 13.03 2.11
CA THR A 358 -8.68 13.93 2.19
C THR A 358 -9.82 13.44 1.29
N MET A 359 -9.50 12.87 0.12
CA MET A 359 -10.49 12.20 -0.73
C MET A 359 -11.06 10.95 -0.06
N GLY A 360 -10.21 10.16 0.60
CA GLY A 360 -10.64 8.97 1.35
C GLY A 360 -11.60 9.29 2.49
N ASN A 361 -11.28 10.33 3.27
CA ASN A 361 -12.16 10.84 4.32
C ASN A 361 -13.52 11.24 3.76
N PHE A 362 -13.51 12.06 2.69
CA PHE A 362 -14.72 12.57 2.06
C PHE A 362 -15.67 11.45 1.63
N VAL A 363 -15.14 10.41 1.01
CA VAL A 363 -15.92 9.28 0.51
C VAL A 363 -16.47 8.45 1.65
N THR A 364 -15.62 8.08 2.60
CA THR A 364 -16.04 7.21 3.70
C THR A 364 -17.06 7.92 4.59
N ASP A 365 -17.00 9.24 4.71
CA ASP A 365 -18.06 10.05 5.32
C ASP A 365 -19.37 9.99 4.54
N LEU A 366 -19.33 10.07 3.21
CA LEU A 366 -20.52 9.95 2.36
C LEU A 366 -21.14 8.54 2.42
N MET A 367 -20.31 7.49 2.49
CA MET A 367 -20.76 6.12 2.73
C MET A 367 -21.46 6.01 4.09
N LEU A 368 -20.84 6.54 5.15
CA LEU A 368 -21.38 6.53 6.51
C LEU A 368 -22.69 7.33 6.63
N TYR A 369 -22.79 8.46 5.92
CA TYR A 369 -24.01 9.28 5.88
C TYR A 369 -25.17 8.58 5.15
N GLY A 370 -24.86 7.83 4.08
CA GLY A 370 -25.86 7.18 3.24
C GLY A 370 -26.52 5.97 3.89
N GLU A 371 -25.82 5.31 4.81
CA GLU A 371 -26.26 4.07 5.43
C GLU A 371 -26.54 4.24 6.93
N LYS A 372 -27.75 3.82 7.34
CA LYS A 372 -28.17 3.88 8.76
C LYS A 372 -27.58 2.72 9.56
N ASP A 373 -27.48 2.93 10.88
CA ASP A 373 -27.06 1.92 11.86
C ASP A 373 -25.65 1.38 11.57
N VAL A 374 -24.74 2.28 11.19
CA VAL A 374 -23.33 2.00 10.92
C VAL A 374 -22.49 2.83 11.89
N ASP A 375 -21.50 2.20 12.51
CA ASP A 375 -20.55 2.88 13.40
C ASP A 375 -19.35 3.42 12.59
N PHE A 376 -18.81 2.60 11.68
CA PHE A 376 -17.59 2.91 10.92
C PHE A 376 -17.75 2.58 9.44
N ALA A 377 -17.09 3.33 8.56
CA ALA A 377 -16.99 2.99 7.14
C ALA A 377 -15.53 2.84 6.72
N PHE A 378 -15.23 1.83 5.90
CA PHE A 378 -13.91 1.59 5.34
C PHE A 378 -13.98 1.37 3.83
N CYS A 379 -13.03 1.95 3.10
CA CYS A 379 -12.87 1.77 1.67
C CYS A 379 -11.37 1.63 1.34
N ASN A 380 -11.01 0.72 0.45
CA ASN A 380 -9.63 0.63 -0.05
C ASN A 380 -9.25 1.83 -0.91
N ASP A 381 -7.99 2.23 -0.84
CA ASP A 381 -7.47 3.37 -1.61
C ASP A 381 -7.56 3.16 -3.12
N GLY A 382 -7.28 1.93 -3.61
CA GLY A 382 -7.43 1.58 -5.03
C GLY A 382 -8.87 1.66 -5.55
N GLY A 383 -9.85 1.66 -4.64
CA GLY A 383 -11.26 1.89 -4.93
C GLY A 383 -11.57 3.35 -5.32
N ILE A 384 -10.65 4.27 -5.05
CA ILE A 384 -10.78 5.72 -5.24
C ILE A 384 -9.87 6.13 -6.39
N ARG A 385 -10.40 6.64 -7.51
CA ARG A 385 -9.59 6.78 -8.73
C ARG A 385 -9.04 8.17 -9.03
N CYS A 386 -9.64 9.26 -8.54
CA CYS A 386 -9.18 10.62 -8.89
C CYS A 386 -9.15 11.61 -7.71
N ASN A 387 -8.44 12.71 -7.93
CA ASN A 387 -8.42 13.90 -7.08
C ASN A 387 -9.41 14.95 -7.60
N PHE A 388 -9.81 15.90 -6.76
CA PHE A 388 -10.58 17.08 -7.17
C PHE A 388 -9.92 18.38 -6.73
N ASP A 389 -9.94 19.37 -7.60
CA ASP A 389 -9.86 20.78 -7.19
C ASP A 389 -11.23 21.24 -6.67
N ALA A 390 -11.28 22.42 -6.05
CA ALA A 390 -12.56 23.07 -5.72
C ALA A 390 -13.39 23.26 -6.99
N LYS A 391 -14.61 22.72 -7.00
CA LYS A 391 -15.48 22.69 -8.19
C LYS A 391 -16.94 22.42 -7.85
N LYS A 392 -17.81 22.62 -8.82
CA LYS A 392 -19.17 22.08 -8.78
C LYS A 392 -19.12 20.60 -9.09
N LEU A 393 -19.65 19.77 -8.20
CA LEU A 393 -19.69 18.32 -8.34
C LEU A 393 -20.98 17.89 -9.04
N THR A 394 -20.82 16.94 -9.95
CA THR A 394 -21.89 16.24 -10.66
C THR A 394 -21.89 14.76 -10.29
N ALA A 395 -22.92 14.02 -10.71
CA ALA A 395 -22.90 12.56 -10.56
C ALA A 395 -21.75 11.93 -11.37
N TYR A 396 -21.39 12.50 -12.53
CA TYR A 396 -20.26 12.04 -13.35
C TYR A 396 -18.95 12.08 -12.59
N ASP A 397 -18.70 13.15 -11.84
CA ASP A 397 -17.50 13.31 -11.03
C ASP A 397 -17.41 12.16 -10.02
N MET A 398 -18.50 11.88 -9.30
CA MET A 398 -18.50 10.82 -8.29
C MET A 398 -18.39 9.40 -8.86
N TYR A 399 -18.98 9.14 -10.04
CA TYR A 399 -18.75 7.88 -10.75
C TYR A 399 -17.29 7.74 -11.21
N THR A 400 -16.62 8.84 -11.53
CA THR A 400 -15.18 8.82 -11.86
C THR A 400 -14.33 8.51 -10.62
N VAL A 401 -14.75 8.92 -9.42
CA VAL A 401 -14.06 8.55 -8.17
C VAL A 401 -14.32 7.08 -7.80
N PHE A 402 -15.58 6.60 -7.90
CA PHE A 402 -16.03 5.23 -7.58
C PHE A 402 -16.61 4.52 -8.81
N PRO A 403 -15.77 4.00 -9.70
CA PRO A 403 -16.25 3.47 -10.97
C PRO A 403 -16.70 1.99 -10.89
N PHE A 404 -16.55 1.32 -9.76
CA PHE A 404 -16.66 -0.15 -9.67
C PHE A 404 -18.08 -0.70 -9.50
N ASN A 405 -19.05 0.11 -9.03
CA ASN A 405 -20.38 -0.37 -8.64
C ASN A 405 -20.30 -1.54 -7.64
N ASN A 406 -19.41 -1.48 -6.64
CA ASN A 406 -19.38 -2.55 -5.63
C ASN A 406 -20.64 -2.45 -4.76
N ARG A 407 -21.16 -3.59 -4.30
CA ARG A 407 -22.21 -3.54 -3.28
C ARG A 407 -21.65 -3.18 -1.91
N LEU A 408 -22.43 -2.52 -1.09
CA LEU A 408 -22.08 -2.25 0.30
C LEU A 408 -22.43 -3.44 1.20
N PHE A 409 -21.50 -3.76 2.10
CA PHE A 409 -21.64 -4.80 3.11
C PHE A 409 -21.63 -4.17 4.50
N LYS A 410 -22.58 -4.57 5.34
CA LYS A 410 -22.56 -4.33 6.79
C LYS A 410 -21.97 -5.54 7.48
N VAL A 411 -20.89 -5.34 8.22
CA VAL A 411 -20.10 -6.37 8.89
C VAL A 411 -20.14 -6.09 10.39
N GLN A 412 -20.54 -7.09 11.18
CA GLN A 412 -20.54 -7.02 12.64
C GLN A 412 -19.16 -7.45 13.16
N MET A 413 -18.51 -6.59 13.93
CA MET A 413 -17.16 -6.82 14.47
C MET A 413 -17.07 -6.36 15.91
N THR A 414 -16.38 -7.10 16.77
CA THR A 414 -15.98 -6.60 18.09
C THR A 414 -14.92 -5.51 17.96
N GLY A 415 -14.76 -4.65 18.97
CA GLY A 415 -13.66 -3.66 18.97
C GLY A 415 -12.28 -4.31 18.81
N THR A 416 -12.04 -5.50 19.38
CA THR A 416 -10.82 -6.29 19.12
C THR A 416 -10.63 -6.63 17.64
N GLN A 417 -11.69 -7.03 16.95
CA GLN A 417 -11.63 -7.37 15.51
C GLN A 417 -11.40 -6.12 14.65
N VAL A 418 -11.98 -4.97 15.03
CA VAL A 418 -11.70 -3.69 14.35
C VAL A 418 -10.24 -3.28 14.54
N VAL A 419 -9.67 -3.45 15.73
CA VAL A 419 -8.23 -3.21 15.96
C VAL A 419 -7.38 -4.13 15.08
N LYS A 420 -7.72 -5.43 15.00
CA LYS A 420 -7.00 -6.38 14.14
C LYS A 420 -7.06 -6.00 12.65
N LEU A 421 -8.20 -5.47 12.19
CA LEU A 421 -8.32 -4.92 10.85
C LEU A 421 -7.38 -3.72 10.64
N LEU A 422 -7.29 -2.82 11.61
CA LEU A 422 -6.37 -1.68 11.56
C LEU A 422 -4.89 -2.13 11.60
N GLU A 423 -4.54 -3.18 12.35
CA GLU A 423 -3.20 -3.77 12.33
C GLU A 423 -2.86 -4.29 10.92
N GLN A 424 -3.81 -4.96 10.24
CA GLN A 424 -3.62 -5.36 8.84
C GLN A 424 -3.39 -4.16 7.94
N VAL A 425 -4.12 -3.05 8.11
CA VAL A 425 -3.88 -1.83 7.32
C VAL A 425 -2.45 -1.32 7.48
N VAL A 426 -1.89 -1.35 8.70
CA VAL A 426 -0.51 -0.89 8.94
C VAL A 426 0.53 -1.81 8.29
N GLY A 427 0.29 -3.13 8.28
CA GLY A 427 1.19 -4.13 7.71
C GLY A 427 1.01 -4.40 6.21
N ASN A 428 -0.04 -3.87 5.58
CA ASN A 428 -0.39 -4.22 4.21
C ASN A 428 0.38 -3.38 3.18
N ASP A 429 1.18 -4.07 2.37
CA ASP A 429 1.90 -3.49 1.23
C ASP A 429 1.03 -3.34 -0.03
N SER A 430 -0.12 -4.03 -0.07
CA SER A 430 -0.91 -4.24 -1.29
C SER A 430 -1.99 -3.17 -1.50
N SER A 431 -2.34 -2.37 -0.48
CA SER A 431 -3.11 -1.10 -0.55
C SER A 431 -3.63 -0.71 0.84
N ASN A 432 -3.65 0.60 1.17
CA ASN A 432 -4.20 1.12 2.42
C ASN A 432 -5.75 1.23 2.43
N MET A 433 -6.34 1.36 3.62
CA MET A 433 -7.77 1.69 3.79
C MET A 433 -8.00 3.11 4.28
N GLN A 434 -8.97 3.76 3.64
CA GLN A 434 -9.61 4.99 4.07
C GLN A 434 -10.72 4.68 5.07
N MET A 435 -11.00 5.59 6.00
CA MET A 435 -11.93 5.31 7.10
C MET A 435 -12.72 6.51 7.61
N ALA A 436 -13.92 6.25 8.13
CA ALA A 436 -14.79 7.21 8.81
C ALA A 436 -15.40 6.63 10.10
N GLY A 437 -15.81 7.51 11.01
CA GLY A 437 -16.44 7.16 12.30
C GLY A 437 -15.47 6.86 13.45
N LEU A 438 -14.16 6.77 13.17
CA LEU A 438 -13.11 6.59 14.18
C LEU A 438 -11.81 7.30 13.80
N THR A 439 -10.92 7.44 14.78
CA THR A 439 -9.51 7.79 14.59
C THR A 439 -8.61 6.74 15.24
N ALA A 440 -7.41 6.56 14.71
CA ALA A 440 -6.45 5.59 15.21
C ALA A 440 -5.02 6.15 15.21
N LYS A 441 -4.16 5.59 16.05
CA LYS A 441 -2.71 5.82 16.04
C LYS A 441 -1.93 4.52 15.99
N TYR A 442 -0.82 4.54 15.25
CA TYR A 442 0.07 3.40 15.11
C TYR A 442 1.55 3.77 15.32
N ASP A 443 2.36 2.79 15.71
CA ASP A 443 3.80 2.92 15.95
C ASP A 443 4.55 1.71 15.39
N LEU A 444 5.26 1.93 14.29
CA LEU A 444 6.00 0.91 13.54
C LEU A 444 7.22 0.34 14.29
N THR A 445 7.63 0.95 15.41
CA THR A 445 8.72 0.40 16.24
C THR A 445 8.28 -0.78 17.09
N ARG A 446 6.96 -1.03 17.15
CA ARG A 446 6.37 -2.11 17.92
C ARG A 446 6.31 -3.40 17.09
N PRO A 447 6.27 -4.57 17.75
CA PRO A 447 6.06 -5.83 17.06
C PRO A 447 4.82 -5.78 16.17
N GLU A 448 4.88 -6.46 15.03
CA GLU A 448 3.73 -6.71 14.15
C GLU A 448 2.53 -7.23 14.96
N ASP A 449 1.32 -6.93 14.48
CA ASP A 449 0.03 -7.17 15.17
C ASP A 449 -0.14 -6.46 16.53
N ASN A 450 0.76 -5.52 16.89
CA ASN A 450 0.65 -4.71 18.10
C ASN A 450 1.00 -3.24 17.85
N GLN A 451 0.99 -2.78 16.60
CA GLN A 451 1.42 -1.44 16.21
C GLN A 451 0.33 -0.40 16.47
N VAL A 452 -0.95 -0.77 16.42
CA VAL A 452 -2.10 0.11 16.71
C VAL A 452 -2.33 0.20 18.22
N PHE A 453 -2.34 1.43 18.76
CA PHE A 453 -2.29 1.63 20.22
C PHE A 453 -3.29 2.62 20.81
N ASP A 454 -3.97 3.44 20.00
CA ASP A 454 -5.01 4.37 20.44
C ASP A 454 -6.09 4.42 19.35
N VAL A 455 -7.25 3.82 19.60
CA VAL A 455 -8.42 3.86 18.70
C VAL A 455 -9.56 4.55 19.42
N ARG A 456 -10.12 5.58 18.79
CA ARG A 456 -11.16 6.44 19.37
C ARG A 456 -12.34 6.59 18.43
N LEU A 457 -13.54 6.63 19.01
CA LEU A 457 -14.77 6.95 18.28
C LEU A 457 -14.78 8.43 17.88
N ALA A 458 -15.72 8.82 17.03
CA ALA A 458 -15.87 10.20 16.55
C ALA A 458 -16.03 11.24 17.68
N ASP A 459 -16.58 10.85 18.83
CA ASP A 459 -16.72 11.72 20.02
C ASP A 459 -15.43 11.80 20.89
N GLY A 460 -14.36 11.13 20.46
CA GLY A 460 -13.06 11.07 21.14
C GLY A 460 -12.96 10.02 22.24
N THR A 461 -14.04 9.30 22.54
CA THR A 461 -14.03 8.23 23.54
C THR A 461 -13.18 7.04 23.06
N PRO A 462 -12.38 6.40 23.94
CA PRO A 462 -11.67 5.18 23.58
C PRO A 462 -12.63 4.07 23.15
N MET A 463 -12.25 3.32 22.12
CA MET A 463 -13.02 2.16 21.67
C MET A 463 -13.13 1.09 22.77
N ASP A 464 -14.33 0.53 22.94
CA ASP A 464 -14.54 -0.63 23.80
C ASP A 464 -14.25 -1.91 23.00
N LEU A 465 -13.21 -2.63 23.39
CA LEU A 465 -12.75 -3.82 22.69
C LEU A 465 -13.76 -4.98 22.69
N HIS A 466 -14.69 -5.00 23.64
CA HIS A 466 -15.70 -6.06 23.77
C HIS A 466 -17.06 -5.68 23.16
N LYS A 467 -17.29 -4.40 22.89
CA LYS A 467 -18.50 -3.95 22.21
C LYS A 467 -18.50 -4.42 20.76
N THR A 468 -19.68 -4.79 20.25
CA THR A 468 -19.90 -5.04 18.82
C THR A 468 -20.24 -3.72 18.12
N TYR A 469 -19.60 -3.52 16.97
CA TYR A 469 -19.77 -2.39 16.07
C TYR A 469 -20.20 -2.87 14.69
N THR A 470 -20.93 -2.03 13.98
CA THR A 470 -21.31 -2.23 12.58
C THR A 470 -20.34 -1.48 11.68
N VAL A 471 -19.58 -2.24 10.89
CA VAL A 471 -18.62 -1.74 9.92
C VAL A 471 -19.23 -1.82 8.52
N LEU A 472 -19.25 -0.71 7.80
CA LEU A 472 -19.65 -0.64 6.40
C LEU A 472 -18.41 -0.69 5.50
N THR A 473 -18.41 -1.55 4.51
CA THR A 473 -17.35 -1.58 3.49
C THR A 473 -17.91 -2.02 2.13
N ASN A 474 -17.08 -1.97 1.09
CA ASN A 474 -17.47 -2.41 -0.25
C ASN A 474 -17.29 -3.92 -0.43
N GLU A 475 -17.98 -4.50 -1.41
CA GLU A 475 -18.01 -5.94 -1.70
C GLU A 475 -16.61 -6.53 -1.95
N TYR A 476 -15.76 -5.78 -2.64
CA TYR A 476 -14.38 -6.18 -2.91
C TYR A 476 -13.61 -6.46 -1.62
N ILE A 477 -13.62 -5.53 -0.66
CA ILE A 477 -12.93 -5.70 0.62
C ILE A 477 -13.65 -6.70 1.53
N ALA A 478 -14.98 -6.67 1.56
CA ALA A 478 -15.77 -7.64 2.34
C ALA A 478 -15.54 -9.11 1.90
N THR A 479 -15.04 -9.33 0.69
CA THR A 479 -14.75 -10.65 0.12
C THR A 479 -13.24 -10.94 -0.01
N GLY A 480 -12.40 -10.16 0.67
CA GLY A 480 -10.97 -10.45 0.84
C GLY A 480 -10.02 -9.79 -0.16
N GLY A 481 -10.52 -8.86 -0.99
CA GLY A 481 -9.68 -8.04 -1.88
C GLY A 481 -8.57 -7.32 -1.11
N ASN A 482 -7.47 -6.98 -1.80
CA ASN A 482 -6.25 -6.41 -1.19
C ASN A 482 -5.72 -7.19 0.02
N LYS A 483 -5.97 -8.51 0.07
CA LYS A 483 -5.52 -9.42 1.14
C LYS A 483 -6.08 -9.09 2.54
N TYR A 484 -7.21 -8.39 2.66
CA TYR A 484 -7.86 -8.10 3.95
C TYR A 484 -8.59 -9.34 4.53
N THR A 485 -7.81 -10.31 5.01
CA THR A 485 -8.29 -11.61 5.47
C THR A 485 -9.13 -11.57 6.75
N VAL A 486 -9.09 -10.46 7.52
CA VAL A 486 -9.98 -10.28 8.68
C VAL A 486 -11.45 -10.38 8.26
N PHE A 487 -11.84 -9.78 7.12
CA PHE A 487 -13.22 -9.86 6.63
C PHE A 487 -13.69 -11.27 6.25
N LEU A 488 -12.74 -12.18 5.95
CA LEU A 488 -13.03 -13.56 5.59
C LEU A 488 -13.11 -14.50 6.79
N SER A 489 -12.29 -14.25 7.82
CA SER A 489 -11.99 -15.25 8.85
C SER A 489 -12.23 -14.80 10.29
N ASP A 490 -12.39 -13.49 10.53
CA ASP A 490 -12.44 -12.93 11.88
C ASP A 490 -13.46 -11.79 12.01
N ILE A 491 -14.72 -12.14 11.73
CA ILE A 491 -15.90 -11.29 11.86
C ILE A 491 -17.03 -12.04 12.58
N ILE A 492 -18.02 -11.32 13.13
CA ILE A 492 -19.20 -11.95 13.74
C ILE A 492 -20.21 -12.37 12.66
N SER A 493 -20.50 -11.46 11.73
CA SER A 493 -21.37 -11.71 10.59
C SER A 493 -21.17 -10.63 9.52
N ASN A 494 -21.56 -10.92 8.28
CA ASN A 494 -21.66 -9.93 7.23
C ASN A 494 -23.05 -9.99 6.55
N LYS A 495 -23.46 -8.88 5.96
CA LYS A 495 -24.70 -8.77 5.20
C LYS A 495 -24.52 -7.83 4.03
N ASN A 496 -24.77 -8.34 2.82
CA ASN A 496 -24.92 -7.50 1.63
C ASN A 496 -26.19 -6.65 1.74
N THR A 497 -26.04 -5.33 1.57
CA THR A 497 -27.16 -4.38 1.63
C THR A 497 -27.93 -4.29 0.31
N ASN A 498 -27.34 -4.78 -0.79
CA ASN A 498 -27.69 -4.55 -2.19
C ASN A 498 -27.57 -3.10 -2.67
N ALA A 499 -27.18 -2.15 -1.80
CA ALA A 499 -26.88 -0.79 -2.21
C ALA A 499 -25.52 -0.76 -2.92
N LEU A 500 -25.40 0.04 -3.98
CA LEU A 500 -24.12 0.26 -4.68
C LEU A 500 -23.36 1.40 -4.00
N ASP A 501 -22.05 1.26 -3.87
CA ASP A 501 -21.16 2.23 -3.22
C ASP A 501 -21.27 3.62 -3.86
N ASN A 502 -21.15 3.71 -5.18
CA ASN A 502 -21.20 4.96 -5.91
C ASN A 502 -22.58 5.61 -5.92
N GLU A 503 -23.67 4.85 -6.10
CA GLU A 503 -25.03 5.38 -6.02
C GLU A 503 -25.32 5.90 -4.61
N THR A 504 -24.84 5.20 -3.57
CA THR A 504 -24.97 5.63 -2.18
C THR A 504 -24.23 6.94 -1.95
N VAL A 505 -22.96 7.02 -2.36
CA VAL A 505 -22.13 8.22 -2.22
C VAL A 505 -22.73 9.42 -3.00
N ILE A 506 -23.25 9.19 -4.21
CA ILE A 506 -23.95 10.22 -5.01
C ILE A 506 -25.23 10.70 -4.32
N ALA A 507 -26.04 9.77 -3.80
CA ALA A 507 -27.27 10.11 -3.09
C ALA A 507 -26.98 10.91 -1.81
N SER A 508 -25.97 10.49 -1.03
CA SER A 508 -25.48 11.21 0.14
C SER A 508 -25.03 12.61 -0.21
N LEU A 509 -24.17 12.75 -1.24
CA LEU A 509 -23.65 14.04 -1.67
C LEU A 509 -24.75 14.99 -2.11
N LYS A 510 -25.71 14.49 -2.90
CA LYS A 510 -26.86 15.27 -3.34
C LYS A 510 -27.67 15.76 -2.15
N LYS A 511 -27.94 14.91 -1.16
CA LYS A 511 -28.70 15.28 0.03
C LYS A 511 -27.97 16.33 0.87
N ILE A 512 -26.66 16.17 1.07
CA ILE A 512 -25.84 17.17 1.78
C ILE A 512 -25.83 18.50 1.01
N GLY A 513 -25.68 18.46 -0.30
CA GLY A 513 -25.72 19.66 -1.15
C GLY A 513 -27.07 20.39 -1.11
N GLU A 514 -28.18 19.67 -0.95
CA GLU A 514 -29.52 20.23 -0.72
C GLU A 514 -29.67 20.82 0.69
N GLU A 515 -28.98 20.26 1.70
CA GLU A 515 -28.98 20.71 3.10
C GLU A 515 -28.08 21.95 3.34
N GLY A 516 -27.04 22.18 2.53
CA GLY A 516 -26.17 23.37 2.64
C GLY A 516 -24.74 23.14 2.12
N ILE A 517 -23.81 24.02 2.52
CA ILE A 517 -22.39 23.96 2.08
C ILE A 517 -21.75 22.66 2.57
N LEU A 518 -21.22 21.89 1.62
CA LEU A 518 -20.41 20.70 1.86
C LEU A 518 -19.12 21.07 2.60
N ASN A 519 -18.84 20.45 3.74
CA ASN A 519 -17.65 20.71 4.54
C ASN A 519 -16.83 19.42 4.77
N PRO A 520 -15.99 19.01 3.80
CA PRO A 520 -15.16 17.81 3.94
C PRO A 520 -14.19 17.90 5.12
N ASP A 521 -14.01 16.80 5.85
CA ASP A 521 -13.02 16.71 6.91
C ASP A 521 -11.61 16.45 6.36
N LEU A 522 -10.75 17.45 6.52
CA LEU A 522 -9.37 17.44 6.02
C LEU A 522 -8.35 16.91 7.04
N ASN A 523 -8.80 16.46 8.22
CA ASN A 523 -7.90 16.00 9.27
C ASN A 523 -7.41 14.57 9.04
N ALA A 524 -6.19 14.29 9.49
CA ALA A 524 -5.66 12.94 9.54
C ALA A 524 -6.47 12.07 10.51
N ARG A 525 -6.81 10.84 10.10
CA ARG A 525 -7.59 9.91 10.93
C ARG A 525 -6.76 8.72 11.43
N PHE A 526 -5.73 8.28 10.71
CA PHE A 526 -4.88 7.16 11.12
C PHE A 526 -3.41 7.58 11.19
N ILE A 527 -3.01 8.10 12.36
CA ILE A 527 -1.80 8.90 12.49
C ILE A 527 -0.62 8.07 13.01
N LYS A 528 0.55 8.18 12.37
CA LYS A 528 1.80 7.67 12.94
C LYS A 528 2.16 8.42 14.22
N GLY A 529 2.49 7.67 15.26
CA GLY A 529 2.96 8.23 16.53
C GLY A 529 3.90 7.28 17.24
N THR A 530 4.24 7.63 18.48
CA THR A 530 4.96 6.75 19.39
C THR A 530 4.11 6.56 20.64
N MET A 531 3.97 5.31 21.08
CA MET A 531 3.36 5.06 22.37
C MET A 531 4.43 5.28 23.45
N GLU A 532 4.23 6.24 24.33
CA GLU A 532 5.13 6.38 25.46
C GLU A 532 5.00 5.13 26.36
N ILE A 533 6.10 4.35 26.45
CA ILE A 533 6.13 3.13 27.25
C ILE A 533 6.15 3.52 28.74
N PRO A 534 5.28 2.93 29.58
CA PRO A 534 5.31 3.14 31.02
C PRO A 534 6.69 2.86 31.59
N SER A 535 7.17 3.75 32.45
CA SER A 535 8.46 3.58 33.11
C SER A 535 8.36 3.87 34.61
N THR A 536 9.34 3.35 35.35
CA THR A 536 9.49 3.58 36.79
C THR A 536 10.94 3.97 37.05
N THR A 537 11.19 4.56 38.22
CA THR A 537 12.57 4.79 38.68
C THR A 537 13.32 3.46 38.83
N GLU A 538 14.57 3.40 38.36
CA GLU A 538 15.33 2.14 38.31
C GLU A 538 15.79 1.66 39.69
N LYS A 539 16.17 2.60 40.59
CA LYS A 539 16.72 2.30 41.92
C LYS A 539 16.36 3.40 42.93
N ALA A 540 15.96 3.01 44.13
CA ALA A 540 15.79 3.92 45.25
C ALA A 540 16.34 3.35 46.55
N ALA A 541 16.97 4.21 47.36
CA ALA A 541 17.43 3.86 48.70
C ALA A 541 16.54 4.55 49.74
N ILE A 542 16.00 3.76 50.66
CA ILE A 542 15.11 4.26 51.72
C ILE A 542 15.59 3.72 53.06
N TYR A 543 15.39 4.45 54.14
CA TYR A 543 15.80 4.01 55.47
C TYR A 543 14.66 3.29 56.19
N GLU A 544 15.00 2.34 57.06
CA GLU A 544 14.04 1.61 57.90
C GLU A 544 13.09 2.56 58.64
N GLY A 545 11.78 2.29 58.57
CA GLY A 545 10.72 3.12 59.15
C GLY A 545 10.26 4.29 58.27
N ASN A 546 10.96 4.60 57.18
CA ASN A 546 10.54 5.65 56.24
C ASN A 546 9.73 5.07 55.08
N SER A 547 9.07 5.97 54.34
CA SER A 547 8.31 5.61 53.14
C SER A 547 8.76 6.42 51.92
N LEU A 548 8.51 5.87 50.74
CA LEU A 548 8.82 6.45 49.43
C LEU A 548 7.63 6.26 48.50
N GLN A 549 7.16 7.32 47.86
CA GLN A 549 6.14 7.20 46.81
C GLN A 549 6.80 6.72 45.51
N LEU A 550 6.34 5.60 44.97
CA LEU A 550 6.76 5.15 43.64
C LEU A 550 6.13 6.06 42.59
N VAL A 551 6.97 6.57 41.68
CA VAL A 551 6.55 7.42 40.55
C VAL A 551 6.62 6.58 39.28
N LEU A 552 5.49 6.48 38.60
CA LEU A 552 5.38 5.91 37.27
C LEU A 552 5.20 7.06 36.28
N ASN A 553 5.91 6.99 35.16
CA ASN A 553 5.80 7.96 34.08
C ASN A 553 5.10 7.33 32.87
N ASN A 554 4.67 8.17 31.94
CA ASN A 554 4.14 7.76 30.64
C ASN A 554 2.88 6.87 30.76
N LEU A 555 2.00 7.21 31.70
CA LEU A 555 0.74 6.51 31.89
C LEU A 555 -0.35 7.15 31.03
N LEU A 556 -1.02 6.34 30.20
CA LEU A 556 -2.26 6.72 29.54
C LEU A 556 -3.36 6.93 30.59
N GLY A 557 -4.32 7.83 30.31
CA GLY A 557 -5.44 8.09 31.23
C GLY A 557 -6.32 6.86 31.53
N THR A 558 -6.28 5.85 30.67
CA THR A 558 -6.98 4.56 30.83
C THR A 558 -6.14 3.48 31.52
N ALA A 559 -4.89 3.78 31.89
CA ALA A 559 -3.97 2.80 32.46
C ALA A 559 -4.48 2.25 33.80
N ARG A 560 -4.38 0.93 33.97
CA ARG A 560 -4.64 0.25 35.25
C ARG A 560 -3.32 -0.20 35.85
N VAL A 561 -3.09 0.10 37.13
CA VAL A 561 -1.83 -0.21 37.81
C VAL A 561 -2.09 -1.08 39.03
N SER A 562 -1.26 -2.12 39.19
CA SER A 562 -1.18 -2.90 40.43
C SER A 562 0.27 -3.04 40.88
N TYR A 563 0.47 -3.12 42.21
CA TYR A 563 1.80 -3.18 42.82
C TYR A 563 1.98 -4.46 43.63
N SER A 564 3.20 -4.97 43.66
CA SER A 564 3.59 -6.09 44.51
C SER A 564 5.03 -5.95 44.99
N SER A 565 5.31 -6.53 46.15
CA SER A 565 6.66 -6.58 46.74
C SER A 565 7.15 -8.01 46.75
N SER A 566 8.38 -8.24 46.28
CA SER A 566 9.00 -9.58 46.30
C SER A 566 9.30 -10.08 47.71
N ASN A 567 9.40 -9.18 48.70
CA ASN A 567 9.59 -9.54 50.10
C ASN A 567 9.00 -8.48 51.04
N LYS A 568 7.78 -8.75 51.52
CA LYS A 568 7.04 -7.88 52.45
C LYS A 568 7.70 -7.72 53.82
N ASN A 569 8.69 -8.55 54.17
CA ASN A 569 9.45 -8.38 55.42
C ASN A 569 10.56 -7.32 55.30
N ILE A 570 10.92 -6.92 54.08
CA ILE A 570 11.92 -5.88 53.81
C ILE A 570 11.21 -4.55 53.51
N ALA A 571 10.24 -4.54 52.60
CA ALA A 571 9.35 -3.41 52.39
C ALA A 571 7.98 -3.85 51.86
N THR A 572 6.93 -3.13 52.25
CA THR A 572 5.57 -3.26 51.68
C THR A 572 5.30 -2.17 50.66
N VAL A 573 4.34 -2.40 49.76
CA VAL A 573 3.82 -1.39 48.83
C VAL A 573 2.30 -1.41 48.91
N SER A 574 1.68 -0.23 48.99
CA SER A 574 0.23 -0.06 49.00
C SER A 574 -0.36 -0.08 47.59
N THR A 575 -1.70 -0.04 47.49
CA THR A 575 -2.42 0.03 46.22
C THR A 575 -2.18 1.32 45.43
N ASN A 576 -1.76 2.40 46.09
CA ASN A 576 -1.38 3.67 45.46
C ASN A 576 0.15 3.83 45.28
N GLY A 577 0.94 2.77 45.43
CA GLY A 577 2.39 2.79 45.16
C GLY A 577 3.26 3.39 46.27
N LEU A 578 2.73 3.59 47.48
CA LEU A 578 3.54 4.02 48.63
C LEU A 578 4.31 2.84 49.20
N ILE A 579 5.64 2.91 49.15
CA ILE A 579 6.56 1.90 49.65
C ILE A 579 6.92 2.24 51.10
N THR A 580 6.80 1.27 52.01
CA THR A 580 7.19 1.44 53.43
C THR A 580 8.29 0.46 53.80
N ALA A 581 9.43 0.96 54.28
CA ALA A 581 10.57 0.14 54.67
C ALA A 581 10.40 -0.44 56.06
N ILE A 582 10.59 -1.75 56.16
CA ILE A 582 10.41 -2.53 57.38
C ILE A 582 11.75 -2.99 57.94
N LYS A 583 12.65 -3.47 57.07
CA LYS A 583 13.93 -4.03 57.52
C LYS A 583 15.00 -3.84 56.47
N ALA A 584 16.23 -3.59 56.91
CA ALA A 584 17.37 -3.51 56.01
C ALA A 584 17.56 -4.76 55.13
N GLY A 585 17.78 -4.53 53.85
CA GLY A 585 17.85 -5.55 52.81
C GLY A 585 17.50 -4.96 51.44
N THR A 586 17.46 -5.79 50.42
CA THR A 586 17.05 -5.41 49.05
C THR A 586 15.74 -6.11 48.70
N VAL A 587 14.81 -5.38 48.09
CA VAL A 587 13.52 -5.90 47.65
C VAL A 587 13.16 -5.31 46.29
N THR A 588 12.47 -6.07 45.46
CA THR A 588 11.98 -5.62 44.16
C THR A 588 10.50 -5.31 44.28
N ILE A 589 10.11 -4.09 43.93
CA ILE A 589 8.72 -3.70 43.77
C ILE A 589 8.36 -3.85 42.30
N THR A 590 7.33 -4.63 42.00
CA THR A 590 6.82 -4.82 40.63
C THR A 590 5.53 -4.02 40.48
N SER A 591 5.52 -3.12 39.49
CA SER A 591 4.32 -2.42 39.03
C SER A 591 3.84 -3.09 37.73
N ALA A 592 2.67 -3.72 37.76
CA ALA A 592 2.02 -4.21 36.56
C ALA A 592 1.09 -3.10 36.03
N VAL A 593 1.46 -2.52 34.89
CA VAL A 593 0.75 -1.42 34.23
C VAL A 593 0.08 -1.97 32.97
N THR A 594 -1.26 -2.00 32.96
CA THR A 594 -2.05 -2.42 31.81
C THR A 594 -2.52 -1.19 31.04
N GLN A 595 -2.13 -1.05 29.77
CA GLN A 595 -2.59 -0.01 28.84
C GLN A 595 -3.07 -0.67 27.55
N GLY A 596 -4.35 -0.52 27.22
CA GLY A 596 -4.97 -1.30 26.15
C GLY A 596 -4.91 -2.81 26.47
N ALA A 597 -4.47 -3.62 25.50
CA ALA A 597 -4.33 -5.07 25.65
C ALA A 597 -3.00 -5.51 26.30
N ILE A 598 -2.06 -4.59 26.55
CA ILE A 598 -0.71 -4.93 26.99
C ILE A 598 -0.51 -4.64 28.47
N THR A 599 0.14 -5.56 29.17
CA THR A 599 0.56 -5.38 30.56
C THR A 599 2.09 -5.33 30.67
N TYR A 600 2.62 -4.16 31.03
CA TYR A 600 4.03 -3.92 31.30
C TYR A 600 4.35 -4.27 32.75
N LYS A 601 5.39 -5.08 32.98
CA LYS A 601 5.88 -5.38 34.33
C LYS A 601 7.15 -4.59 34.61
N LEU A 602 7.00 -3.48 35.33
CA LEU A 602 8.09 -2.58 35.68
C LEU A 602 8.66 -2.97 37.04
N GLN A 603 9.96 -3.20 37.11
CA GLN A 603 10.65 -3.61 38.33
C GLN A 603 11.53 -2.48 38.87
N THR A 604 11.30 -2.09 40.12
CA THR A 604 12.13 -1.13 40.85
C THR A 604 12.84 -1.85 41.99
N ASN A 605 14.18 -1.74 42.02
CA ASN A 605 14.97 -2.30 43.11
C ASN A 605 15.09 -1.28 44.25
N ILE A 606 14.57 -1.66 45.42
CA ILE A 606 14.58 -0.85 46.64
C ILE A 606 15.63 -1.39 47.60
N ILE A 607 16.56 -0.53 47.99
CA ILE A 607 17.57 -0.84 49.00
C ILE A 607 17.12 -0.19 50.31
N VAL A 608 16.71 -1.02 51.27
CA VAL A 608 16.40 -0.56 52.62
C VAL A 608 17.69 -0.53 53.44
N LYS A 609 18.06 0.66 53.91
CA LYS A 609 19.25 0.89 54.74
C LYS A 609 18.86 0.98 56.21
N LYS A 610 19.76 0.53 57.10
CA LYS A 610 19.59 0.76 58.53
C LYS A 610 19.79 2.24 58.86
N SER A 611 18.83 2.80 59.57
CA SER A 611 18.98 4.09 60.24
C SER A 611 20.05 3.98 61.32
N HIS A 612 20.86 5.00 61.50
CA HIS A 612 21.94 4.98 62.47
C HIS A 612 22.27 6.37 62.99
N LEU A 613 22.89 6.41 64.17
CA LEU A 613 23.39 7.62 64.80
C LEU A 613 24.91 7.61 64.79
N THR A 614 25.51 8.78 64.59
CA THR A 614 26.96 8.98 64.71
C THR A 614 27.24 10.09 65.71
N LEU A 615 28.31 9.94 66.49
CA LEU A 615 28.79 10.98 67.39
C LEU A 615 30.04 11.64 66.82
N THR A 616 30.07 12.96 66.83
CA THR A 616 31.26 13.74 66.49
C THR A 616 31.74 14.48 67.73
N ALA A 617 32.91 14.12 68.25
CA ALA A 617 33.74 14.94 69.14
C ALA A 617 35.22 14.55 68.99
N SER A 618 36.10 15.49 69.30
CA SER A 618 37.53 15.45 68.96
C SER A 618 38.39 14.55 69.86
N THR A 619 38.00 14.24 71.11
CA THR A 619 38.82 13.34 71.96
C THR A 619 37.99 12.51 72.95
N GLY A 620 38.44 11.28 73.20
CA GLY A 620 37.92 10.41 74.27
C GLY A 620 38.46 10.76 75.67
N THR A 621 39.18 11.87 75.82
CA THR A 621 39.85 12.28 77.07
C THR A 621 39.58 13.75 77.35
N ILE A 622 39.23 14.08 78.61
CA ILE A 622 38.93 15.43 79.08
C ILE A 622 39.64 15.70 80.41
N LYS A 623 40.20 16.91 80.61
CA LYS A 623 40.76 17.31 81.90
C LYS A 623 39.64 17.62 82.91
N LEU A 624 39.90 17.41 84.19
CA LEU A 624 38.96 17.70 85.27
C LEU A 624 38.56 19.18 85.27
N GLY A 625 37.26 19.47 85.39
CA GLY A 625 36.70 20.83 85.36
C GLY A 625 36.54 21.44 83.96
N LYS A 626 36.90 20.72 82.89
CA LYS A 626 36.65 21.16 81.50
C LYS A 626 35.36 20.54 80.95
N SER A 627 34.88 21.08 79.82
CA SER A 627 33.70 20.58 79.12
C SER A 627 33.93 20.54 77.61
N PHE A 628 33.27 19.61 76.92
CA PHE A 628 33.14 19.62 75.46
C PHE A 628 31.72 19.19 75.08
N THR A 629 31.32 19.41 73.83
CA THR A 629 29.98 19.05 73.36
C THR A 629 30.08 17.98 72.29
N PHE A 630 29.44 16.83 72.52
CA PHE A 630 29.19 15.87 71.45
C PHE A 630 28.11 16.42 70.53
N LYS A 631 28.34 16.31 69.22
CA LYS A 631 27.27 16.44 68.22
C LYS A 631 26.83 15.05 67.81
N VAL A 632 25.53 14.84 67.70
CA VAL A 632 24.95 13.62 67.14
C VAL A 632 24.39 13.94 65.76
N SER A 633 24.81 13.18 64.76
CA SER A 633 24.21 13.22 63.43
C SER A 633 23.35 11.97 63.25
N ALA A 634 22.11 12.19 62.83
CA ALA A 634 21.11 11.14 62.64
C ALA A 634 20.90 10.93 61.15
N THR A 635 21.11 9.70 60.69
CA THR A 635 20.91 9.33 59.29
C THR A 635 19.70 8.39 59.20
N GLY A 636 18.70 8.78 58.42
CA GLY A 636 17.50 7.96 58.16
C GLY A 636 16.43 8.01 59.26
N VAL A 637 16.59 8.84 60.28
CA VAL A 637 15.64 8.99 61.40
C VAL A 637 15.50 10.47 61.76
N ALA A 638 14.28 10.91 62.06
CA ALA A 638 14.00 12.25 62.55
C ALA A 638 13.80 12.25 64.08
N GLY A 639 14.21 13.33 64.75
CA GLY A 639 13.96 13.53 66.18
C GLY A 639 15.11 14.21 66.92
N THR A 640 14.87 14.54 68.19
CA THR A 640 15.87 15.14 69.07
C THR A 640 16.54 14.07 69.92
N ALA A 641 17.87 14.13 70.05
CA ALA A 641 18.62 13.16 70.83
C ALA A 641 18.44 13.35 72.34
N LYS A 642 18.23 12.24 73.03
CA LYS A 642 18.29 12.13 74.50
C LYS A 642 19.69 11.70 74.91
N TRP A 643 20.24 12.32 75.96
CA TRP A 643 21.62 12.10 76.40
C TRP A 643 21.69 11.52 77.80
N THR A 644 22.57 10.55 78.01
CA THR A 644 22.82 9.94 79.32
C THR A 644 24.32 9.73 79.55
N SER A 645 24.71 9.67 80.83
CA SER A 645 26.05 9.28 81.29
C SER A 645 25.90 8.05 82.16
N SER A 646 26.68 7.00 81.89
CA SER A 646 26.65 5.75 82.65
C SER A 646 27.08 5.93 84.11
N ASP A 647 28.00 6.87 84.37
CA ASP A 647 28.43 7.30 85.70
C ASP A 647 28.42 8.84 85.79
N LYS A 648 27.35 9.36 86.39
CA LYS A 648 27.13 10.80 86.60
C LYS A 648 28.09 11.40 87.64
N SER A 649 28.79 10.58 88.43
CA SER A 649 29.80 11.04 89.39
C SER A 649 31.13 11.38 88.68
N VAL A 650 31.42 10.75 87.54
CA VAL A 650 32.61 11.01 86.71
C VAL A 650 32.38 12.17 85.74
N ALA A 651 31.26 12.18 85.01
CA ALA A 651 30.86 13.31 84.18
C ALA A 651 29.33 13.32 83.96
N VAL A 652 28.75 14.51 83.80
CA VAL A 652 27.34 14.68 83.41
C VAL A 652 27.24 15.19 81.98
N VAL A 653 26.14 14.88 81.30
CA VAL A 653 25.84 15.39 79.96
C VAL A 653 24.50 16.14 79.97
N THR A 654 24.46 17.31 79.36
CA THR A 654 23.23 18.11 79.21
C THR A 654 22.35 17.58 78.08
N SER A 655 21.11 18.08 77.99
CA SER A 655 20.22 17.81 76.85
C SER A 655 20.77 18.24 75.49
N THR A 656 21.75 19.15 75.48
CA THR A 656 22.44 19.64 74.27
C THR A 656 23.71 18.85 73.93
N GLY A 657 24.01 17.75 74.64
CA GLY A 657 25.20 16.94 74.44
C GLY A 657 26.48 17.52 75.04
N LYS A 658 26.39 18.57 75.86
CA LYS A 658 27.55 19.15 76.57
C LYS A 658 27.94 18.29 77.75
N VAL A 659 29.13 17.73 77.71
CA VAL A 659 29.71 16.88 78.75
C VAL A 659 30.57 17.72 79.69
N ILE A 660 30.32 17.62 80.99
CA ILE A 660 31.01 18.37 82.05
C ILE A 660 31.67 17.36 82.98
N SER A 661 33.01 17.39 83.07
CA SER A 661 33.77 16.47 83.92
C SER A 661 33.67 16.84 85.40
N LYS A 662 33.53 15.83 86.27
CA LYS A 662 33.33 15.99 87.72
C LYS A 662 34.39 15.30 88.57
N LYS A 663 34.87 14.13 88.13
CA LYS A 663 35.89 13.34 88.86
C LYS A 663 36.75 12.57 87.87
N ALA A 664 38.04 12.39 88.21
CA ALA A 664 38.92 11.51 87.43
C ALA A 664 38.37 10.08 87.42
N GLY A 665 38.29 9.46 86.25
CA GLY A 665 37.60 8.20 86.04
C GLY A 665 37.20 8.00 84.58
N THR A 666 36.33 7.02 84.31
CA THR A 666 35.79 6.80 82.97
C THR A 666 34.28 6.64 83.04
N THR A 667 33.56 7.30 82.12
CA THR A 667 32.11 7.11 81.92
C THR A 667 31.80 6.97 80.44
N VAL A 668 30.64 6.42 80.09
CA VAL A 668 30.13 6.34 78.72
C VAL A 668 29.02 7.37 78.55
N ILE A 669 29.17 8.22 77.54
CA ILE A 669 28.12 9.15 77.13
C ILE A 669 27.36 8.52 75.97
N THR A 670 26.04 8.43 76.11
CA THR A 670 25.14 7.83 75.14
C THR A 670 24.15 8.86 74.63
N ALA A 671 23.98 8.93 73.31
CA ALA A 671 22.88 9.64 72.65
C ALA A 671 21.87 8.62 72.10
N SER A 672 20.58 8.90 72.21
CA SER A 672 19.53 8.08 71.61
C SER A 672 18.44 8.90 70.92
N ILE A 673 17.94 8.39 69.80
CA ILE A 673 16.78 8.91 69.05
C ILE A 673 15.89 7.71 68.74
N GLY A 674 14.69 7.67 69.31
CA GLY A 674 13.84 6.46 69.26
C GLY A 674 14.55 5.26 69.90
N SER A 675 14.61 4.14 69.18
CA SER A 675 15.32 2.91 69.58
C SER A 675 16.82 2.91 69.24
N LEU A 676 17.30 3.88 68.45
CA LEU A 676 18.69 3.94 68.05
C LEU A 676 19.52 4.59 69.15
N THR A 677 20.70 4.02 69.41
CA THR A 677 21.66 4.56 70.37
C THR A 677 23.05 4.60 69.77
N VAL A 678 23.85 5.59 70.19
CA VAL A 678 25.27 5.66 69.89
C VAL A 678 25.99 6.14 71.14
N SER A 679 27.13 5.54 71.45
CA SER A 679 27.83 5.78 72.70
C SER A 679 29.32 6.01 72.48
N LYS A 680 29.94 6.83 73.34
CA LYS A 680 31.39 7.01 73.38
C LYS A 680 31.89 6.98 74.81
N LYS A 681 32.89 6.15 75.06
CA LYS A 681 33.64 6.12 76.32
C LYS A 681 34.52 7.37 76.43
N ILE A 682 34.46 8.04 77.58
CA ILE A 682 35.26 9.22 77.89
C ILE A 682 36.08 8.99 79.16
N LYS A 683 37.33 9.44 79.16
CA LYS A 683 38.25 9.37 80.29
C LYS A 683 38.48 10.77 80.85
N VAL A 684 38.14 10.98 82.11
CA VAL A 684 38.47 12.21 82.84
C VAL A 684 39.84 12.02 83.49
N VAL A 685 40.81 12.85 83.09
CA VAL A 685 42.15 12.89 83.68
C VAL A 685 42.30 14.14 84.54
N LYS A 686 43.23 14.11 85.50
CA LYS A 686 43.53 15.28 86.33
C LYS A 686 44.03 16.45 85.48
#